data_AF-A0AAE6NYY9-F1
#
_entry.id   AF-A0AAE6NYY9-F1
#
_cell.length_a   1.000
_cell.length_b   1.000
_cell.length_c   1.000
_cell.angle_alpha   90.00
_cell.angle_beta   90.00
_cell.angle_gamma   90.00
#
_symmetry.space_group_name_H-M   'P 1'
#
loop_
_entity.id
_entity.type
_entity.pdbx_description
1 polymer ?
#
loop_
_entity_poly.entity_id
_entity_poly.type
_entity_poly.pdbx_seq_one_letter_code
_entity_poly.pdbx_strand_id
1 'polypeptide(L)'
;MGPVSRCRRHRLLRPPARAGGEGSQPARRDGPGGAVLMADTSWMARFGARLVTNGYAILPIGPGTKKPGRFQRGGWADYPEWNRHAERPTTEVEVATWAAWPDCGIGIVGGAVAAVDIDIAADAELALQIEVLARARLGDTPALRIGRAPKRMLVYRTAAPFRGIKRHPLEVLCLGQQFLAYANHPDTGAPYVWPDEGLADLDITDLPEITEEAAAAFLDEAYAILPEALRQRGLRSAAPATVLRNHGQIGTLPAIRSALDWLPNDELDYDSWMRVGMALKGALGDEGGEVFATWSAQAAKDVPATTARAWASFKPDRIGAGTIYHLAMERGWRPDTALRLDGSLDPDGPHPAADLLARLEGSAPTVADPENPAFSLTIPDGLVGELTGYMLATARRPQPLLSLGASLCAIGALMGRRYRTTSNLRSNLYVVGIADSGSGKNHAREIINEVFFEAGLAHHLGGNKIASGAGLLTALHRQPAILFQIDEFGMFLSAAADRKRSPRHITEILDNMTELFTAAGGIFLGAEYANRDGTNERRDINQPCLCVYGTTTPLHFWGALQGANVVDGSLARFLILPSDEDYPDENLAVGIRQAPPALIQALQLAAKGGGAVKGNLTGKTADQNTAVNPMTVPMSDAARARFADLSDALTEELRAAAGTAFTAILARIGENALKLALIVAVGRDPVRPEIDITAAGWAIGFVRHYARRTMEAVERHVADTETEAHLKRLKEIVRAAGPKGITKSEITRASQWLKSRDRDEILLTLIESGDITTGMRGSSTKQAMVYRMARWGG
;
A
#
# COMPACT_ATOMS: atom_id res chain seq x y z
N MET A 1 -21.36 -54.16 -46.96
CA MET A 1 -22.73 -54.70 -47.13
C MET A 1 -23.69 -53.59 -46.75
N GLY A 2 -24.32 -52.95 -47.73
CA GLY A 2 -25.22 -51.80 -47.52
C GLY A 2 -26.70 -52.23 -47.55
N PRO A 3 -27.64 -51.36 -47.95
CA PRO A 3 -27.44 -49.98 -48.43
C PRO A 3 -28.56 -49.02 -47.89
N VAL A 4 -28.78 -47.73 -48.19
CA VAL A 4 -28.93 -47.01 -49.48
C VAL A 4 -29.21 -45.50 -49.18
N SER A 5 -28.38 -44.60 -49.73
CA SER A 5 -28.73 -43.38 -50.52
C SER A 5 -29.60 -42.24 -49.93
N ARG A 6 -29.13 -40.97 -49.86
CA ARG A 6 -28.74 -39.94 -50.85
C ARG A 6 -29.85 -38.88 -51.11
N CYS A 7 -29.45 -37.62 -50.85
CA CYS A 7 -29.61 -36.43 -51.69
C CYS A 7 -30.97 -35.76 -51.97
N ARG A 8 -31.01 -34.48 -51.54
CA ARG A 8 -31.18 -33.24 -52.33
C ARG A 8 -32.57 -32.57 -52.47
N ARG A 9 -32.55 -31.32 -51.97
CA ARG A 9 -32.90 -30.02 -52.62
C ARG A 9 -34.37 -29.54 -52.69
N HIS A 10 -34.49 -28.29 -52.20
CA HIS A 10 -35.12 -27.10 -52.80
C HIS A 10 -36.35 -26.46 -52.12
N ARG A 11 -36.08 -25.21 -51.66
CA ARG A 11 -36.83 -23.95 -51.78
C ARG A 11 -38.28 -23.83 -51.27
N LEU A 12 -38.40 -22.87 -50.34
CA LEU A 12 -39.34 -21.73 -50.30
C LEU A 12 -40.84 -22.04 -50.48
N LEU A 13 -41.63 -21.72 -49.45
CA LEU A 13 -42.70 -20.72 -49.55
C LEU A 13 -43.24 -20.38 -48.14
N ARG A 14 -43.46 -19.09 -47.92
CA ARG A 14 -44.07 -18.47 -46.73
C ARG A 14 -45.58 -18.24 -47.04
N PRO A 15 -46.37 -17.70 -46.10
CA PRO A 15 -47.58 -18.28 -45.46
C PRO A 15 -48.90 -17.85 -46.15
N PRO A 16 -50.07 -18.02 -45.51
CA PRO A 16 -50.67 -16.79 -44.98
C PRO A 16 -51.46 -16.92 -43.66
N ALA A 17 -51.60 -15.76 -43.03
CA ALA A 17 -52.36 -15.45 -41.83
C ALA A 17 -53.88 -15.46 -42.04
N ARG A 18 -54.63 -15.57 -40.94
CA ARG A 18 -55.98 -14.98 -40.79
C ARG A 18 -56.14 -14.29 -39.43
N ALA A 19 -56.44 -13.00 -39.51
CA ALA A 19 -57.15 -12.17 -38.53
C ALA A 19 -58.58 -12.72 -38.31
N GLY A 20 -59.38 -12.37 -37.30
CA GLY A 20 -59.39 -11.32 -36.26
C GLY A 20 -60.82 -11.24 -35.67
N GLY A 21 -61.02 -10.46 -34.61
CA GLY A 21 -62.32 -10.09 -34.02
C GLY A 21 -62.51 -10.60 -32.59
N GLU A 22 -62.13 -9.85 -31.55
CA GLU A 22 -62.80 -8.69 -30.89
C GLU A 22 -63.92 -9.08 -29.91
N GLY A 23 -63.72 -8.69 -28.63
CA GLY A 23 -64.66 -8.81 -27.52
C GLY A 23 -64.12 -8.17 -26.24
N SER A 24 -64.44 -6.88 -26.07
CA SER A 24 -64.66 -6.13 -24.81
C SER A 24 -63.66 -6.22 -23.64
N GLN A 25 -62.91 -5.12 -23.45
CA GLN A 25 -62.25 -4.72 -22.19
C GLN A 25 -63.27 -4.29 -21.12
N PRO A 26 -62.99 -4.63 -19.85
CA PRO A 26 -62.80 -3.56 -18.88
C PRO A 26 -61.51 -3.76 -18.05
N ALA A 27 -60.80 -2.65 -17.82
CA ALA A 27 -59.80 -2.41 -16.76
C ALA A 27 -58.86 -3.58 -16.39
N ARG A 28 -57.73 -3.69 -17.10
CA ARG A 28 -56.58 -4.47 -16.61
C ARG A 28 -55.84 -3.66 -15.55
N ARG A 29 -55.90 -4.18 -14.32
CA ARG A 29 -54.88 -4.00 -13.28
C ARG A 29 -53.51 -4.38 -13.85
N ASP A 30 -52.52 -3.56 -13.50
CA ASP A 30 -51.08 -3.83 -13.39
C ASP A 30 -50.55 -5.03 -14.19
N GLY A 31 -49.90 -4.72 -15.33
CA GLY A 31 -48.97 -5.65 -15.96
C GLY A 31 -47.82 -6.00 -15.00
N PRO A 32 -47.06 -7.08 -15.25
CA PRO A 32 -46.06 -7.58 -14.31
C PRO A 32 -44.90 -6.57 -14.23
N GLY A 33 -45.04 -5.62 -13.31
CA GLY A 33 -43.94 -4.87 -12.75
C GLY A 33 -43.06 -5.81 -11.94
N GLY A 34 -41.75 -5.66 -12.15
CA GLY A 34 -40.76 -6.10 -11.16
C GLY A 34 -40.28 -7.54 -11.32
N ALA A 35 -39.59 -7.85 -12.41
CA ALA A 35 -38.36 -8.62 -12.25
C ALA A 35 -37.30 -7.68 -11.69
N VAL A 36 -37.43 -7.33 -10.42
CA VAL A 36 -36.33 -6.76 -9.65
C VAL A 36 -35.29 -7.87 -9.56
N LEU A 37 -34.16 -7.66 -10.23
CA LEU A 37 -32.96 -8.47 -10.11
C LEU A 37 -32.64 -8.63 -8.60
N MET A 38 -32.92 -9.81 -8.04
CA MET A 38 -32.53 -10.17 -6.66
C MET A 38 -31.01 -10.46 -6.58
N ALA A 39 -30.18 -9.51 -7.01
CA ALA A 39 -28.72 -9.65 -7.03
C ALA A 39 -28.00 -8.77 -5.99
N ASP A 40 -28.69 -7.87 -5.28
CA ASP A 40 -28.08 -6.81 -4.44
C ASP A 40 -28.21 -7.02 -2.91
N THR A 41 -28.52 -8.23 -2.43
CA THR A 41 -28.64 -8.49 -0.99
C THR A 41 -27.37 -9.12 -0.40
N SER A 42 -26.92 -8.61 0.77
CA SER A 42 -25.76 -9.12 1.52
C SER A 42 -25.96 -10.57 2.03
N TRP A 43 -24.89 -11.27 2.39
CA TRP A 43 -25.00 -12.62 2.98
C TRP A 43 -25.82 -12.59 4.27
N MET A 44 -25.60 -11.58 5.11
CA MET A 44 -26.36 -11.36 6.33
C MET A 44 -27.87 -11.21 6.04
N ALA A 45 -28.24 -10.46 5.02
CA ALA A 45 -29.65 -10.33 4.61
C ALA A 45 -30.25 -11.64 4.10
N ARG A 46 -29.45 -12.51 3.46
CA ARG A 46 -29.90 -13.78 2.90
C ARG A 46 -30.07 -14.88 3.95
N PHE A 47 -29.15 -14.97 4.92
CA PHE A 47 -29.05 -16.14 5.80
C PHE A 47 -29.10 -15.83 7.30
N GLY A 48 -28.90 -14.57 7.71
CA GLY A 48 -28.75 -14.21 9.13
C GLY A 48 -29.93 -14.64 9.99
N ALA A 49 -31.17 -14.37 9.55
CA ALA A 49 -32.36 -14.73 10.29
C ALA A 49 -32.49 -16.26 10.48
N ARG A 50 -32.27 -17.03 9.40
CA ARG A 50 -32.36 -18.50 9.45
C ARG A 50 -31.32 -19.12 10.38
N LEU A 51 -30.09 -18.60 10.36
CA LEU A 51 -29.03 -19.08 11.25
C LEU A 51 -29.38 -18.86 12.73
N VAL A 52 -29.95 -17.70 13.09
CA VAL A 52 -30.38 -17.46 14.46
C VAL A 52 -31.57 -18.35 14.83
N THR A 53 -32.53 -18.55 13.92
CA THR A 53 -33.64 -19.49 14.12
C THR A 53 -33.14 -20.93 14.36
N ASN A 54 -32.12 -21.35 13.63
CA ASN A 54 -31.50 -22.67 13.76
C ASN A 54 -30.55 -22.78 14.98
N GLY A 55 -30.49 -21.76 15.84
CA GLY A 55 -29.76 -21.80 17.12
C GLY A 55 -28.29 -21.39 17.06
N TYR A 56 -27.80 -20.80 15.96
CA TYR A 56 -26.41 -20.33 15.86
C TYR A 56 -26.25 -18.89 16.36
N ALA A 57 -25.22 -18.65 17.17
CA ALA A 57 -24.75 -17.31 17.50
C ALA A 57 -23.90 -16.76 16.35
N ILE A 58 -24.31 -15.64 15.77
CA ILE A 58 -23.69 -15.07 14.56
C ILE A 58 -23.14 -13.66 14.79
N LEU A 59 -22.20 -13.26 13.93
CA LEU A 59 -21.56 -11.95 13.90
C LEU A 59 -21.51 -11.35 12.49
N PRO A 60 -21.58 -10.01 12.38
CA PRO A 60 -21.39 -9.33 11.11
C PRO A 60 -19.90 -9.30 10.73
N ILE A 61 -19.60 -9.69 9.49
CA ILE A 61 -18.24 -9.70 8.96
C ILE A 61 -18.11 -8.62 7.90
N GLY A 62 -17.03 -7.82 8.02
CA GLY A 62 -16.69 -6.82 7.02
C GLY A 62 -16.31 -7.46 5.68
N PRO A 63 -16.78 -6.92 4.53
CA PRO A 63 -16.51 -7.43 3.20
C PRO A 63 -15.00 -7.60 2.94
N GLY A 64 -14.61 -8.75 2.41
CA GLY A 64 -13.20 -9.05 2.10
C GLY A 64 -12.29 -9.21 3.32
N THR A 65 -12.85 -9.33 4.52
CA THR A 65 -12.09 -9.57 5.76
C THR A 65 -12.50 -10.89 6.42
N LYS A 66 -11.67 -11.37 7.36
CA LYS A 66 -12.05 -12.47 8.27
C LYS A 66 -12.47 -11.98 9.66
N LYS A 67 -12.63 -10.67 9.85
CA LYS A 67 -12.82 -10.05 11.17
C LYS A 67 -14.26 -9.55 11.33
N PRO A 68 -14.82 -9.61 12.55
CA PRO A 68 -16.07 -8.93 12.87
C PRO A 68 -15.97 -7.44 12.59
N GLY A 69 -16.92 -6.90 11.84
CA GLY A 69 -16.95 -5.50 11.41
C GLY A 69 -18.31 -4.87 11.66
N ARG A 70 -18.35 -3.56 11.91
CA ARG A 70 -19.57 -2.76 11.95
C ARG A 70 -19.58 -1.72 10.84
N PHE A 71 -20.72 -1.55 10.18
CA PHE A 71 -20.89 -0.50 9.19
C PHE A 71 -21.53 0.74 9.84
N GLN A 72 -20.83 1.87 9.76
CA GLN A 72 -21.30 3.13 10.34
C GLN A 72 -20.81 4.31 9.50
N ARG A 73 -21.66 5.34 9.30
CA ARG A 73 -21.31 6.58 8.57
C ARG A 73 -20.71 6.33 7.17
N GLY A 74 -21.20 5.31 6.46
CA GLY A 74 -20.76 4.99 5.10
C GLY A 74 -19.45 4.18 5.02
N GLY A 75 -18.90 3.69 6.14
CA GLY A 75 -17.66 2.90 6.15
C GLY A 75 -17.71 1.71 7.11
N TRP A 76 -16.82 0.74 6.88
CA TRP A 76 -16.60 -0.40 7.76
C TRP A 76 -15.53 -0.09 8.82
N ALA A 77 -15.79 -0.45 10.07
CA ALA A 77 -14.87 -0.34 11.20
C ALA A 77 -14.88 -1.62 12.04
N ASP A 78 -13.91 -1.80 12.94
CA ASP A 78 -13.85 -2.97 13.82
C ASP A 78 -15.10 -3.07 14.72
N TYR A 79 -15.62 -4.30 14.88
CA TYR A 79 -16.72 -4.58 15.80
C TYR A 79 -16.18 -4.77 17.23
N PRO A 80 -16.44 -3.84 18.17
CA PRO A 80 -15.90 -3.91 19.51
C PRO A 80 -16.55 -5.05 20.31
N GLU A 81 -15.77 -5.67 21.20
CA GLU A 81 -16.27 -6.60 22.22
C GLU A 81 -17.12 -7.76 21.66
N TRP A 82 -16.82 -8.21 20.43
CA TRP A 82 -17.58 -9.26 19.75
C TRP A 82 -17.64 -10.58 20.53
N ASN A 83 -16.65 -10.86 21.38
CA ASN A 83 -16.63 -12.04 22.25
C ASN A 83 -17.87 -12.15 23.14
N ARG A 84 -18.55 -11.04 23.47
CA ARG A 84 -19.81 -11.06 24.24
C ARG A 84 -20.93 -11.86 23.56
N HIS A 85 -20.86 -12.04 22.24
CA HIS A 85 -21.80 -12.89 21.50
C HIS A 85 -21.60 -14.39 21.74
N ALA A 86 -20.54 -14.79 22.45
CA ALA A 86 -20.40 -16.17 22.95
C ALA A 86 -21.22 -16.40 24.24
N GLU A 87 -21.57 -15.34 24.96
CA GLU A 87 -22.20 -15.39 26.28
C GLU A 87 -23.72 -15.16 26.23
N ARG A 88 -24.27 -14.80 25.07
CA ARG A 88 -25.70 -14.61 24.86
C ARG A 88 -26.12 -14.91 23.42
N PRO A 89 -27.41 -15.21 23.18
CA PRO A 89 -27.94 -15.32 21.83
C PRO A 89 -27.86 -14.00 21.04
N THR A 90 -27.71 -14.13 19.72
CA THR A 90 -27.88 -13.02 18.77
C THR A 90 -29.35 -12.61 18.72
N THR A 91 -29.64 -11.31 18.80
CA THR A 91 -31.02 -10.81 18.80
C THR A 91 -31.54 -10.53 17.39
N GLU A 92 -32.86 -10.58 17.19
CA GLU A 92 -33.49 -10.23 15.91
C GLU A 92 -33.19 -8.78 15.47
N VAL A 93 -33.09 -7.86 16.43
CA VAL A 93 -32.75 -6.45 16.16
C VAL A 93 -31.34 -6.31 15.61
N GLU A 94 -30.41 -7.10 16.14
CA GLU A 94 -29.04 -7.16 15.63
C GLU A 94 -29.01 -7.68 14.20
N VAL A 95 -29.71 -8.78 13.92
CA VAL A 95 -29.81 -9.34 12.56
C VAL A 95 -30.43 -8.35 11.60
N ALA A 96 -31.54 -7.69 11.97
CA ALA A 96 -32.18 -6.68 11.13
C ALA A 96 -31.24 -5.50 10.83
N THR A 97 -30.46 -5.07 11.83
CA THR A 97 -29.47 -4.01 11.66
C THR A 97 -28.34 -4.44 10.72
N TRP A 98 -27.78 -5.63 10.92
CA TRP A 98 -26.66 -6.13 10.14
C TRP A 98 -27.07 -6.51 8.71
N ALA A 99 -28.31 -6.94 8.50
CA ALA A 99 -28.85 -7.22 7.17
C ALA A 99 -28.89 -5.98 6.27
N ALA A 100 -29.05 -4.78 6.86
CA ALA A 100 -29.00 -3.52 6.14
C ALA A 100 -27.56 -3.07 5.78
N TRP A 101 -26.52 -3.76 6.27
CA TRP A 101 -25.13 -3.39 5.99
C TRP A 101 -24.67 -3.94 4.63
N PRO A 102 -24.04 -3.11 3.79
CA PRO A 102 -23.70 -3.46 2.41
C PRO A 102 -22.64 -4.56 2.38
N ASP A 103 -22.89 -5.64 1.63
CA ASP A 103 -21.98 -6.79 1.47
C ASP A 103 -21.58 -7.51 2.77
N CYS A 104 -22.33 -7.30 3.86
CA CYS A 104 -22.06 -7.92 5.16
C CYS A 104 -22.02 -9.46 5.08
N GLY A 105 -20.88 -10.04 5.47
CA GLY A 105 -20.71 -11.48 5.67
C GLY A 105 -21.22 -11.95 7.03
N ILE A 106 -21.20 -13.26 7.25
CA ILE A 106 -21.62 -13.91 8.50
C ILE A 106 -20.49 -14.77 9.07
N GLY A 107 -20.13 -14.50 10.33
CA GLY A 107 -19.30 -15.35 11.16
C GLY A 107 -20.12 -16.09 12.22
N ILE A 108 -19.68 -17.26 12.65
CA ILE A 108 -20.27 -18.07 13.71
C ILE A 108 -19.34 -18.01 14.92
N VAL A 109 -19.92 -17.73 16.09
CA VAL A 109 -19.18 -17.69 17.35
C VAL A 109 -19.09 -19.08 17.94
N GLY A 110 -17.87 -19.51 18.29
CA GLY A 110 -17.65 -20.78 18.96
C GLY A 110 -18.10 -20.72 20.42
N GLY A 111 -18.58 -21.85 20.93
CA GLY A 111 -19.18 -21.94 22.26
C GLY A 111 -20.20 -23.07 22.30
N ALA A 112 -21.38 -22.86 21.72
CA ALA A 112 -22.39 -23.91 21.50
C ALA A 112 -22.04 -24.84 20.30
N VAL A 113 -21.16 -24.35 19.43
CA VAL A 113 -20.59 -25.12 18.31
C VAL A 113 -19.06 -25.10 18.39
N ALA A 114 -18.47 -26.16 17.85
CA ALA A 114 -17.05 -26.27 17.61
C ALA A 114 -16.79 -26.57 16.14
N ALA A 115 -15.72 -26.01 15.59
CA ALA A 115 -15.33 -26.22 14.20
C ALA A 115 -13.94 -26.86 14.13
N VAL A 116 -13.86 -28.05 13.54
CA VAL A 116 -12.60 -28.72 13.20
C VAL A 116 -12.04 -28.06 11.95
N ASP A 117 -10.94 -27.33 12.07
CA ASP A 117 -10.25 -26.67 10.95
C ASP A 117 -9.03 -27.50 10.51
N ILE A 118 -9.11 -28.03 9.29
CA ILE A 118 -8.06 -28.86 8.68
C ILE A 118 -7.28 -27.96 7.72
N ASP A 119 -6.23 -27.31 8.23
CA ASP A 119 -5.44 -26.31 7.49
C ASP A 119 -4.28 -26.93 6.67
N ILE A 120 -4.61 -27.93 5.85
CA ILE A 120 -3.63 -28.62 4.99
C ILE A 120 -3.78 -28.10 3.56
N ALA A 121 -2.74 -27.41 3.07
CA ALA A 121 -2.78 -26.74 1.77
C ALA A 121 -2.16 -27.55 0.62
N ALA A 122 -1.23 -28.47 0.93
CA ALA A 122 -0.38 -29.12 -0.08
C ALA A 122 -0.76 -30.58 -0.37
N ASP A 123 -1.56 -31.22 0.50
CA ASP A 123 -1.89 -32.65 0.40
C ASP A 123 -3.41 -32.85 0.54
N ALA A 124 -4.07 -33.06 -0.60
CA ALA A 124 -5.52 -33.22 -0.66
C ALA A 124 -6.02 -34.55 -0.09
N GLU A 125 -5.20 -35.60 -0.23
CA GLU A 125 -5.52 -36.94 0.25
C GLU A 125 -5.41 -37.00 1.76
N LEU A 126 -4.36 -36.43 2.34
CA LEU A 126 -4.20 -36.32 3.79
C LEU A 126 -5.32 -35.49 4.42
N ALA A 127 -5.72 -34.38 3.79
CA ALA A 127 -6.84 -33.57 4.26
C ALA A 127 -8.17 -34.35 4.23
N LEU A 128 -8.38 -35.20 3.22
CA LEU A 128 -9.54 -36.09 3.13
C LEU A 128 -9.49 -37.21 4.18
N GLN A 129 -8.32 -37.80 4.40
CA GLN A 129 -8.12 -38.83 5.42
C GLN A 129 -8.45 -38.31 6.83
N ILE A 130 -8.03 -37.07 7.15
CA ILE A 130 -8.32 -36.45 8.44
C ILE A 130 -9.80 -36.07 8.56
N GLU A 131 -10.45 -35.67 7.48
CA GLU A 131 -11.91 -35.47 7.46
C GLU A 131 -12.66 -36.78 7.77
N VAL A 132 -12.30 -37.87 7.10
CA VAL A 132 -12.89 -39.19 7.35
C VAL A 132 -12.69 -39.62 8.81
N LEU A 133 -11.50 -39.36 9.36
CA LEU A 133 -11.23 -39.61 10.77
C LEU A 133 -12.10 -38.75 11.70
N ALA A 134 -12.29 -37.46 11.39
CA ALA A 134 -13.15 -36.57 12.17
C ALA A 134 -14.58 -37.11 12.20
N ARG A 135 -15.15 -37.48 11.05
CA ARG A 135 -16.50 -38.06 10.96
C ARG A 135 -16.61 -39.37 11.76
N ALA A 136 -15.58 -40.21 11.72
CA ALA A 136 -15.58 -41.48 12.46
C ALA A 136 -15.47 -41.30 13.99
N ARG A 137 -14.70 -40.31 14.46
CA ARG A 137 -14.43 -40.09 15.90
C ARG A 137 -15.41 -39.15 16.59
N LEU A 138 -15.89 -38.14 15.87
CA LEU A 138 -16.71 -37.06 16.40
C LEU A 138 -18.18 -37.17 15.97
N GLY A 139 -18.51 -38.13 15.10
CA GLY A 139 -19.83 -38.29 14.50
C GLY A 139 -19.87 -37.74 13.08
N ASP A 140 -20.75 -38.31 12.26
CA ASP A 140 -20.90 -37.91 10.87
C ASP A 140 -21.72 -36.62 10.77
N THR A 141 -21.08 -35.52 10.36
CA THR A 141 -21.71 -34.19 10.26
C THR A 141 -21.91 -33.79 8.81
N PRO A 142 -23.11 -33.38 8.39
CA PRO A 142 -23.32 -32.86 7.03
C PRO A 142 -22.76 -31.44 6.85
N ALA A 143 -22.28 -30.78 7.92
CA ALA A 143 -21.80 -29.42 7.89
C ALA A 143 -20.31 -29.32 7.51
N LEU A 144 -20.00 -29.62 6.24
CA LEU A 144 -18.67 -29.46 5.64
C LEU A 144 -18.56 -28.12 4.90
N ARG A 145 -17.58 -27.28 5.28
CA ARG A 145 -17.30 -26.00 4.63
C ARG A 145 -15.94 -25.99 3.93
N ILE A 146 -15.93 -25.55 2.69
CA ILE A 146 -14.71 -25.35 1.89
C ILE A 146 -14.61 -23.89 1.46
N GLY A 147 -13.51 -23.23 1.83
CA GLY A 147 -13.17 -21.89 1.34
C GLY A 147 -12.04 -21.89 0.30
N ARG A 148 -11.01 -22.72 0.55
CA ARG A 148 -9.86 -22.91 -0.33
C ARG A 148 -9.43 -24.37 -0.27
N ALA A 149 -9.87 -25.18 -1.24
CA ALA A 149 -9.45 -26.57 -1.34
C ALA A 149 -7.90 -26.68 -1.41
N PRO A 150 -7.27 -27.68 -0.78
CA PRO A 150 -7.88 -28.82 -0.09
C PRO A 150 -8.22 -28.61 1.40
N LYS A 151 -8.08 -27.37 1.91
CA LYS A 151 -8.47 -27.01 3.29
C LYS A 151 -9.98 -27.12 3.46
N ARG A 152 -10.39 -27.57 4.64
CA ARG A 152 -11.78 -27.91 4.93
C ARG A 152 -12.09 -27.76 6.41
N MET A 153 -13.36 -27.50 6.71
CA MET A 153 -13.83 -27.31 8.07
C MET A 153 -15.10 -28.10 8.31
N LEU A 154 -15.17 -28.83 9.42
CA LEU A 154 -16.37 -29.56 9.85
C LEU A 154 -16.94 -28.91 11.11
N VAL A 155 -18.25 -28.79 11.20
CA VAL A 155 -18.94 -28.14 12.34
C VAL A 155 -19.71 -29.18 13.16
N TYR A 156 -19.62 -29.04 14.48
CA TYR A 156 -20.21 -29.92 15.48
C TYR A 156 -20.90 -29.09 16.58
N ARG A 157 -21.91 -29.66 17.24
CA ARG A 157 -22.47 -29.08 18.47
C ARG A 157 -21.61 -29.52 19.66
N THR A 158 -21.47 -28.68 20.66
CA THR A 158 -20.73 -29.03 21.89
C THR A 158 -21.68 -29.41 23.02
N ALA A 159 -21.33 -30.44 23.80
CA ALA A 159 -22.04 -30.75 25.04
C ALA A 159 -21.90 -29.64 26.10
N ALA A 160 -20.72 -29.03 26.17
CA ALA A 160 -20.42 -27.84 26.96
C ALA A 160 -19.36 -26.99 26.24
N PRO A 161 -19.39 -25.66 26.34
CA PRO A 161 -18.36 -24.80 25.76
C PRO A 161 -16.98 -25.11 26.35
N PHE A 162 -15.97 -25.23 25.49
CA PHE A 162 -14.58 -25.46 25.89
C PHE A 162 -13.62 -24.54 25.14
N ARG A 163 -12.41 -24.37 25.68
CA ARG A 163 -11.37 -23.55 25.03
C ARG A 163 -10.87 -24.26 23.77
N GLY A 164 -10.74 -23.52 22.66
CA GLY A 164 -10.22 -24.10 21.42
C GLY A 164 -8.86 -24.79 21.57
N ILE A 165 -8.68 -25.88 20.84
CA ILE A 165 -7.55 -26.80 20.97
C ILE A 165 -6.70 -26.71 19.69
N LYS A 166 -5.41 -26.40 19.84
CA LYS A 166 -4.50 -26.22 18.71
C LYS A 166 -3.44 -27.32 18.63
N ARG A 167 -3.29 -27.90 17.44
CA ARG A 167 -2.26 -28.89 17.05
C ARG A 167 -1.84 -28.63 15.59
N HIS A 168 -1.21 -27.48 15.34
CA HIS A 168 -0.92 -26.98 13.99
C HIS A 168 -0.32 -28.06 13.07
N PRO A 169 -0.84 -28.27 11.84
CA PRO A 169 -1.81 -27.46 11.10
C PRO A 169 -3.30 -27.77 11.40
N LEU A 170 -3.61 -28.52 12.45
CA LEU A 170 -4.99 -28.83 12.85
C LEU A 170 -5.42 -27.96 14.04
N GLU A 171 -6.67 -27.53 14.05
CA GLU A 171 -7.25 -26.78 15.17
C GLU A 171 -8.73 -27.13 15.35
N VAL A 172 -9.20 -27.14 16.60
CA VAL A 172 -10.63 -27.14 16.92
C VAL A 172 -10.96 -25.78 17.50
N LEU A 173 -11.69 -24.97 16.73
CA LEU A 173 -12.16 -23.65 17.13
C LEU A 173 -13.40 -23.80 18.01
N CYS A 174 -13.43 -23.16 19.18
CA CYS A 174 -14.58 -23.18 20.09
C CYS A 174 -14.66 -21.85 20.86
N LEU A 175 -14.82 -21.88 22.18
CA LEU A 175 -15.09 -20.70 23.00
C LEU A 175 -14.00 -19.61 22.84
N GLY A 176 -14.45 -18.38 22.60
CA GLY A 176 -13.58 -17.21 22.40
C GLY A 176 -12.98 -17.10 20.99
N GLN A 177 -13.39 -17.96 20.06
CA GLN A 177 -13.00 -17.93 18.65
C GLN A 177 -14.25 -17.85 17.75
N GLN A 178 -14.05 -17.54 16.47
CA GLN A 178 -15.12 -17.49 15.48
C GLN A 178 -14.61 -17.98 14.12
N PHE A 179 -15.52 -18.44 13.26
CA PHE A 179 -15.22 -18.84 11.88
C PHE A 179 -16.25 -18.28 10.90
N LEU A 180 -15.85 -18.11 9.64
CA LEU A 180 -16.71 -17.57 8.58
C LEU A 180 -17.67 -18.64 8.06
N ALA A 181 -18.98 -18.42 8.11
CA ALA A 181 -19.94 -19.35 7.50
C ALA A 181 -20.34 -18.93 6.09
N TYR A 182 -20.66 -17.65 5.90
CA TYR A 182 -21.15 -17.10 4.62
C TYR A 182 -20.49 -15.75 4.33
N ALA A 183 -19.48 -15.78 3.47
CA ALA A 183 -18.76 -14.60 3.00
C ALA A 183 -17.99 -14.96 1.72
N ASN A 184 -17.48 -13.95 1.02
CA ASN A 184 -16.46 -14.18 -0.01
C ASN A 184 -15.10 -14.36 0.69
N HIS A 185 -14.41 -15.46 0.40
CA HIS A 185 -13.13 -15.78 1.00
C HIS A 185 -12.06 -14.76 0.53
N PRO A 186 -11.32 -14.10 1.43
CA PRO A 186 -10.47 -12.95 1.08
C PRO A 186 -9.30 -13.31 0.15
N ASP A 187 -8.76 -14.53 0.26
CA ASP A 187 -7.63 -14.95 -0.57
C ASP A 187 -8.04 -15.52 -1.94
N THR A 188 -9.28 -16.00 -2.10
CA THR A 188 -9.74 -16.65 -3.35
C THR A 188 -10.77 -15.81 -4.09
N GLY A 189 -11.42 -14.84 -3.43
CA GLY A 189 -12.51 -14.03 -3.97
C GLY A 189 -13.83 -14.79 -4.17
N ALA A 190 -13.82 -16.11 -4.04
CA ALA A 190 -15.00 -16.98 -4.19
C ALA A 190 -15.74 -17.14 -2.85
N PRO A 191 -17.07 -17.38 -2.87
CA PRO A 191 -17.82 -17.66 -1.65
C PRO A 191 -17.35 -18.94 -0.96
N TYR A 192 -17.46 -18.99 0.37
CA TYR A 192 -17.40 -20.26 1.10
C TYR A 192 -18.54 -21.16 0.60
N VAL A 193 -18.21 -22.42 0.29
CA VAL A 193 -19.18 -23.40 -0.18
C VAL A 193 -19.43 -24.47 0.88
N TRP A 194 -20.67 -24.94 0.92
CA TRP A 194 -21.14 -26.07 1.72
C TRP A 194 -21.54 -27.16 0.72
N PRO A 195 -20.66 -28.14 0.41
CA PRO A 195 -20.93 -29.15 -0.62
C PRO A 195 -22.07 -30.10 -0.25
N ASP A 196 -22.25 -30.34 1.05
CA ASP A 196 -23.31 -31.15 1.62
C ASP A 196 -24.44 -30.21 2.09
N GLU A 197 -24.62 -30.02 3.40
CA GLU A 197 -25.63 -29.10 3.95
C GLU A 197 -24.99 -27.88 4.61
N GLY A 198 -25.59 -26.71 4.38
CA GLY A 198 -25.16 -25.45 4.98
C GLY A 198 -25.84 -25.21 6.33
N LEU A 199 -25.14 -24.52 7.25
CA LEU A 199 -25.68 -24.19 8.58
C LEU A 199 -27.01 -23.42 8.54
N ALA A 200 -27.28 -22.65 7.48
CA ALA A 200 -28.52 -21.90 7.33
C ALA A 200 -29.74 -22.79 7.03
N ASP A 201 -29.54 -24.08 6.80
CA ASP A 201 -30.58 -25.08 6.53
C ASP A 201 -30.53 -26.26 7.56
N LEU A 202 -29.57 -26.26 8.49
CA LEU A 202 -29.40 -27.26 9.56
C LEU A 202 -29.73 -26.67 10.93
N ASP A 203 -30.57 -27.32 11.73
CA ASP A 203 -30.73 -26.95 13.14
C ASP A 203 -29.47 -27.34 13.93
N ILE A 204 -29.05 -26.51 14.89
CA ILE A 204 -27.89 -26.81 15.73
C ILE A 204 -28.04 -28.17 16.44
N THR A 205 -29.26 -28.63 16.70
CA THR A 205 -29.53 -29.91 17.35
C THR A 205 -29.36 -31.13 16.46
N ASP A 206 -29.33 -30.94 15.15
CA ASP A 206 -29.06 -31.99 14.16
C ASP A 206 -27.55 -32.27 14.00
N LEU A 207 -26.69 -31.37 14.50
CA LEU A 207 -25.24 -31.58 14.50
C LEU A 207 -24.85 -32.64 15.56
N PRO A 208 -23.91 -33.54 15.24
CA PRO A 208 -23.36 -34.45 16.22
C PRO A 208 -22.75 -33.70 17.40
N GLU A 209 -23.03 -34.17 18.61
CA GLU A 209 -22.56 -33.57 19.84
C GLU A 209 -21.19 -34.10 20.24
N ILE A 210 -20.26 -33.20 20.59
CA ILE A 210 -18.89 -33.54 20.99
C ILE A 210 -18.52 -32.92 22.35
N THR A 211 -17.56 -33.54 23.03
CA THR A 211 -16.93 -33.02 24.26
C THR A 211 -15.50 -32.55 24.01
N GLU A 212 -14.92 -31.80 24.96
CA GLU A 212 -13.51 -31.37 24.89
C GLU A 212 -12.57 -32.58 24.79
N GLU A 213 -12.86 -33.65 25.54
CA GLU A 213 -12.06 -34.87 25.56
C GLU A 213 -12.10 -35.59 24.22
N ALA A 214 -13.28 -35.70 23.59
CA ALA A 214 -13.43 -36.30 22.27
C ALA A 214 -12.67 -35.49 21.20
N ALA A 215 -12.80 -34.16 21.23
CA ALA A 215 -12.08 -33.27 20.32
C ALA A 215 -10.55 -33.34 20.50
N ALA A 216 -10.07 -33.40 21.75
CA ALA A 216 -8.66 -33.55 22.07
C ALA A 216 -8.10 -34.90 21.60
N ALA A 217 -8.83 -35.99 21.85
CA ALA A 217 -8.45 -37.34 21.43
C ALA A 217 -8.39 -37.45 19.90
N PHE A 218 -9.39 -36.92 19.19
CA PHE A 218 -9.38 -36.83 17.73
C PHE A 218 -8.15 -36.05 17.23
N LEU A 219 -7.89 -34.86 17.78
CA LEU A 219 -6.77 -34.03 17.35
C LEU A 219 -5.42 -34.71 17.59
N ASP A 220 -5.23 -35.37 18.73
CA ASP A 220 -3.99 -36.08 19.04
C ASP A 220 -3.79 -37.30 18.10
N GLU A 221 -4.85 -38.02 17.74
CA GLU A 221 -4.81 -39.11 16.73
C GLU A 221 -4.53 -38.57 15.31
N ALA A 222 -5.25 -37.53 14.89
CA ALA A 222 -5.05 -36.89 13.58
C ALA A 222 -3.65 -36.30 13.45
N TYR A 223 -3.12 -35.69 14.52
CA TYR A 223 -1.76 -35.15 14.55
C TYR A 223 -0.69 -36.24 14.41
N ALA A 224 -0.97 -37.46 14.89
CA ALA A 224 -0.10 -38.62 14.72
C ALA A 224 -0.08 -39.17 13.29
N ILE A 225 -1.06 -38.86 12.45
CA ILE A 225 -1.09 -39.22 11.02
C ILE A 225 -0.23 -38.25 10.19
N LEU A 226 -0.11 -36.99 10.62
CA LEU A 226 0.63 -35.98 9.86
C LEU A 226 2.10 -36.40 9.62
N PRO A 227 2.66 -36.20 8.42
CA PRO A 227 4.10 -36.32 8.19
C PRO A 227 4.91 -35.43 9.16
N GLU A 228 6.11 -35.88 9.55
CA GLU A 228 6.98 -35.14 10.48
C GLU A 228 7.26 -33.71 9.99
N ALA A 229 7.40 -33.52 8.68
CA ALA A 229 7.59 -32.22 8.06
C ALA A 229 6.43 -31.22 8.29
N LEU A 230 5.21 -31.71 8.54
CA LEU A 230 4.03 -30.89 8.83
C LEU A 230 3.77 -30.72 10.34
N ARG A 231 4.41 -31.53 11.20
CA ARG A 231 4.29 -31.43 12.66
C ARG A 231 5.16 -30.31 13.20
N GLN A 232 4.60 -29.11 13.36
CA GLN A 232 5.27 -28.07 14.14
C GLN A 232 5.30 -28.50 15.61
N ARG A 233 6.47 -28.89 16.14
CA ARG A 233 6.65 -29.20 17.57
C ARG A 233 6.29 -27.98 18.42
N GLY A 234 5.04 -27.90 18.86
CA GLY A 234 4.65 -27.06 19.98
C GLY A 234 5.37 -27.56 21.24
N LEU A 235 6.20 -26.70 21.84
CA LEU A 235 6.83 -26.94 23.13
C LEU A 235 5.76 -27.24 24.19
N ARG A 236 5.59 -28.54 24.53
CA ARG A 236 4.88 -28.97 25.74
C ARG A 236 5.87 -28.95 26.91
N SER A 237 5.48 -28.23 27.96
CA SER A 237 6.13 -28.15 29.26
C SER A 237 6.05 -29.50 30.00
N ALA A 238 7.21 -30.11 30.27
CA ALA A 238 7.48 -30.96 31.44
C ALA A 238 9.01 -30.98 31.70
N ALA A 239 9.39 -30.86 32.98
CA ALA A 239 10.70 -30.54 33.61
C ALA A 239 11.93 -31.42 33.21
N PRO A 240 13.19 -31.12 33.64
CA PRO A 240 13.71 -30.09 34.54
C PRO A 240 14.80 -29.16 33.94
N ALA A 241 15.25 -28.21 34.76
CA ALA A 241 16.15 -27.10 34.44
C ALA A 241 17.50 -27.51 33.83
N THR A 242 17.77 -26.99 32.63
CA THR A 242 19.09 -26.46 32.23
C THR A 242 18.88 -25.52 31.05
N VAL A 243 18.69 -24.23 31.36
CA VAL A 243 18.62 -23.16 30.35
C VAL A 243 20.06 -22.91 29.88
N LEU A 244 20.34 -23.18 28.61
CA LEU A 244 21.52 -22.63 27.93
C LEU A 244 21.31 -21.11 27.83
N ARG A 245 21.92 -20.37 28.77
CA ARG A 245 21.91 -18.90 28.84
C ARG A 245 22.76 -18.32 27.70
N ASN A 246 22.26 -17.30 27.00
CA ASN A 246 23.04 -16.58 25.98
C ASN A 246 24.15 -15.75 26.65
N HIS A 247 25.35 -15.71 26.05
CA HIS A 247 26.53 -15.01 26.59
C HIS A 247 26.30 -13.52 26.95
N GLY A 248 25.40 -12.82 26.27
CA GLY A 248 25.05 -11.41 26.57
C GLY A 248 24.04 -11.20 27.71
N GLN A 249 23.45 -12.27 28.25
CA GLN A 249 22.56 -12.21 29.42
C GLN A 249 23.35 -12.36 30.72
N ILE A 250 24.51 -13.01 30.68
CA ILE A 250 25.34 -13.31 31.85
C ILE A 250 26.33 -12.17 32.06
N GLY A 251 26.39 -11.67 33.29
CA GLY A 251 27.40 -10.69 33.71
C GLY A 251 28.15 -11.19 34.93
N THR A 252 29.38 -10.72 35.12
CA THR A 252 30.14 -11.08 36.31
C THR A 252 29.61 -10.30 37.52
N LEU A 253 29.58 -10.94 38.69
CA LEU A 253 29.09 -10.33 39.93
C LEU A 253 29.85 -9.03 40.32
N PRO A 254 31.19 -8.92 40.11
CA PRO A 254 31.90 -7.65 40.29
C PRO A 254 31.43 -6.54 39.35
N ALA A 255 31.20 -6.84 38.06
CA ALA A 255 30.73 -5.86 37.09
C ALA A 255 29.29 -5.42 37.37
N ILE A 256 28.41 -6.35 37.77
CA ILE A 256 27.02 -6.04 38.13
C ILE A 256 26.97 -5.14 39.36
N ARG A 257 27.77 -5.42 40.40
CA ARG A 257 27.84 -4.56 41.59
C ARG A 257 28.34 -3.16 41.26
N SER A 258 29.43 -3.06 40.48
CA SER A 258 29.96 -1.77 40.04
C SER A 258 28.95 -0.95 39.25
N ALA A 259 28.13 -1.60 38.41
CA ALA A 259 27.06 -0.94 37.69
C ALA A 259 25.88 -0.51 38.59
N LEU A 260 25.52 -1.32 39.59
CA LEU A 260 24.44 -1.01 40.53
C LEU A 260 24.76 0.21 41.42
N ASP A 261 26.03 0.49 41.71
CA ASP A 261 26.44 1.69 42.47
C ASP A 261 26.04 3.00 41.74
N TRP A 262 25.86 2.94 40.42
CA TRP A 262 25.40 4.06 39.59
C TRP A 262 23.87 4.02 39.36
N LEU A 263 23.19 3.07 39.98
CA LEU A 263 21.74 2.88 39.91
C LEU A 263 21.09 3.04 41.30
N PRO A 264 21.12 4.23 41.94
CA PRO A 264 20.41 4.43 43.20
C PRO A 264 18.91 4.22 43.00
N ASN A 265 18.24 3.70 44.03
CA ASN A 265 16.84 3.30 43.98
C ASN A 265 15.90 4.13 44.90
N ASP A 266 16.44 5.19 45.50
CA ASP A 266 15.78 6.11 46.43
C ASP A 266 14.46 6.69 45.89
N GLU A 267 14.44 7.17 44.65
CA GLU A 267 13.26 7.76 44.00
C GLU A 267 12.65 6.88 42.89
N LEU A 268 13.10 5.63 42.77
CA LEU A 268 12.82 4.78 41.62
C LEU A 268 11.37 4.25 41.66
N ASP A 269 10.65 4.31 40.54
CA ASP A 269 9.27 3.85 40.45
C ASP A 269 9.17 2.31 40.46
N TYR A 270 7.98 1.79 40.77
CA TYR A 270 7.78 0.35 40.95
C TYR A 270 8.11 -0.49 39.71
N ASP A 271 7.81 0.02 38.50
CA ASP A 271 8.05 -0.70 37.25
C ASP A 271 9.54 -0.71 36.88
N SER A 272 10.23 0.41 37.11
CA SER A 272 11.69 0.48 36.97
C SER A 272 12.40 -0.43 37.99
N TRP A 273 11.89 -0.51 39.21
CA TRP A 273 12.43 -1.38 40.27
C TRP A 273 12.23 -2.86 39.92
N MET A 274 11.05 -3.20 39.41
CA MET A 274 10.72 -4.51 38.86
C MET A 274 11.67 -4.92 37.72
N ARG A 275 11.99 -3.97 36.84
CA ARG A 275 12.87 -4.17 35.68
C ARG A 275 14.31 -4.48 36.10
N VAL A 276 14.86 -3.77 37.08
CA VAL A 276 16.20 -4.09 37.63
C VAL A 276 16.20 -5.46 38.30
N GLY A 277 15.14 -5.80 39.04
CA GLY A 277 14.97 -7.13 39.63
C GLY A 277 14.91 -8.27 38.60
N MET A 278 14.16 -8.09 37.51
CA MET A 278 14.12 -9.06 36.40
C MET A 278 15.46 -9.17 35.69
N ALA A 279 16.18 -8.06 35.50
CA ALA A 279 17.52 -8.05 34.90
C ALA A 279 18.55 -8.77 35.78
N LEU A 280 18.50 -8.56 37.10
CA LEU A 280 19.36 -9.26 38.06
C LEU A 280 19.09 -10.76 38.10
N LYS A 281 17.82 -11.18 38.08
CA LYS A 281 17.46 -12.59 38.01
C LYS A 281 17.84 -13.22 36.67
N GLY A 282 17.73 -12.47 35.58
CA GLY A 282 18.18 -12.91 34.26
C GLY A 282 19.70 -13.01 34.16
N ALA A 283 20.43 -12.14 34.86
CA ALA A 283 21.89 -12.11 34.87
C ALA A 283 22.52 -13.21 35.72
N LEU A 284 22.03 -13.36 36.96
CA LEU A 284 22.66 -14.19 37.99
C LEU A 284 21.84 -15.45 38.31
N GLY A 285 20.61 -15.58 37.80
CA GLY A 285 19.69 -16.63 38.23
C GLY A 285 19.23 -16.41 39.67
N ASP A 286 18.88 -17.49 40.37
CA ASP A 286 18.37 -17.41 41.74
C ASP A 286 19.41 -16.86 42.74
N GLU A 287 20.71 -16.99 42.45
CA GLU A 287 21.81 -16.39 43.23
C GLU A 287 21.78 -14.85 43.23
N GLY A 288 21.09 -14.22 42.27
CA GLY A 288 20.91 -12.77 42.22
C GLY A 288 19.97 -12.21 43.29
N GLY A 289 19.29 -13.07 44.05
CA GLY A 289 18.27 -12.65 45.02
C GLY A 289 18.83 -11.82 46.16
N GLU A 290 20.01 -12.17 46.67
CA GLU A 290 20.68 -11.39 47.72
C GLU A 290 21.16 -10.02 47.20
N VAL A 291 21.62 -9.96 45.96
CA VAL A 291 22.03 -8.71 45.31
C VAL A 291 20.83 -7.79 45.12
N PHE A 292 19.70 -8.34 44.67
CA PHE A 292 18.45 -7.58 44.51
C PHE A 292 17.89 -7.11 45.86
N ALA A 293 17.91 -7.94 46.91
CA ALA A 293 17.46 -7.55 48.24
C ALA A 293 18.32 -6.43 48.83
N THR A 294 19.65 -6.54 48.70
CA THR A 294 20.60 -5.54 49.20
C THR A 294 20.44 -4.21 48.46
N TRP A 295 20.30 -4.25 47.13
CA TRP A 295 20.05 -3.08 46.32
C TRP A 295 18.68 -2.45 46.65
N SER A 296 17.62 -3.27 46.77
CA SER A 296 16.27 -2.80 47.12
C SER A 296 16.22 -2.08 48.47
N ALA A 297 16.93 -2.60 49.47
CA ALA A 297 16.97 -2.05 50.83
C ALA A 297 17.60 -0.64 50.93
N GLN A 298 18.25 -0.13 49.87
CA GLN A 298 18.75 1.24 49.82
C GLN A 298 17.61 2.28 49.78
N ALA A 299 16.41 1.90 49.36
CA ALA A 299 15.24 2.78 49.32
C ALA A 299 14.52 2.80 50.68
N ALA A 300 14.26 3.98 51.23
CA ALA A 300 13.56 4.14 52.50
C ALA A 300 12.13 3.53 52.55
N LYS A 301 11.55 3.23 51.38
CA LYS A 301 10.22 2.62 51.21
C LYS A 301 10.24 1.10 51.02
N ASP A 302 11.40 0.45 51.13
CA ASP A 302 11.53 -1.00 50.95
C ASP A 302 10.74 -1.78 52.02
N VAL A 303 10.08 -2.85 51.59
CA VAL A 303 9.42 -3.81 52.47
C VAL A 303 9.97 -5.20 52.12
N PRO A 304 10.84 -5.79 52.96
CA PRO A 304 11.57 -7.01 52.62
C PRO A 304 10.68 -8.19 52.18
N ALA A 305 9.51 -8.34 52.80
CA ALA A 305 8.53 -9.37 52.43
C ALA A 305 7.96 -9.17 51.01
N THR A 306 7.78 -7.91 50.59
CA THR A 306 7.32 -7.55 49.25
C THR A 306 8.42 -7.81 48.21
N THR A 307 9.67 -7.47 48.55
CA THR A 307 10.86 -7.70 47.72
C THR A 307 11.11 -9.19 47.48
N ALA A 308 10.99 -10.02 48.51
CA ALA A 308 11.09 -11.48 48.40
C ALA A 308 9.95 -12.07 47.54
N ARG A 309 8.71 -11.59 47.72
CA ARG A 309 7.56 -12.03 46.92
C ARG A 309 7.69 -11.63 45.45
N ALA A 310 8.19 -10.42 45.18
CA ALA A 310 8.48 -9.95 43.84
C ALA A 310 9.56 -10.84 43.18
N TRP A 311 10.67 -11.08 43.87
CA TRP A 311 11.75 -11.94 43.37
C TRP A 311 11.26 -13.35 42.98
N ALA A 312 10.41 -13.96 43.80
CA ALA A 312 9.81 -15.26 43.51
C ALA A 312 8.92 -15.24 42.24
N SER A 313 8.31 -14.10 41.92
CA SER A 313 7.44 -13.94 40.74
C SER A 313 8.19 -13.72 39.42
N PHE A 314 9.47 -13.34 39.46
CA PHE A 314 10.22 -13.00 38.25
C PHE A 314 10.56 -14.24 37.42
N LYS A 315 10.22 -14.17 36.13
CA LYS A 315 10.53 -15.17 35.09
C LYS A 315 11.12 -14.47 33.86
N PRO A 316 12.40 -14.08 33.91
CA PRO A 316 13.03 -13.35 32.81
C PRO A 316 13.41 -14.30 31.66
N ASP A 317 12.89 -14.02 30.46
CA ASP A 317 13.20 -14.81 29.25
C ASP A 317 14.34 -14.21 28.41
N ARG A 318 14.47 -12.88 28.41
CA ARG A 318 15.41 -12.14 27.52
C ARG A 318 16.26 -11.06 28.21
N ILE A 319 15.82 -10.54 29.34
CA ILE A 319 16.49 -9.46 30.10
C ILE A 319 17.61 -10.03 30.99
N GLY A 320 18.74 -9.32 31.13
CA GLY A 320 19.94 -9.81 31.83
C GLY A 320 20.98 -8.71 32.10
N ALA A 321 22.25 -9.09 32.29
CA ALA A 321 23.31 -8.18 32.76
C ALA A 321 23.53 -6.95 31.88
N GLY A 322 23.41 -7.09 30.55
CA GLY A 322 23.51 -5.98 29.61
C GLY A 322 22.51 -4.85 29.89
N THR A 323 21.33 -5.14 30.45
CA THR A 323 20.36 -4.12 30.85
C THR A 323 20.86 -3.29 32.04
N ILE A 324 21.56 -3.92 32.98
CA ILE A 324 22.12 -3.24 34.16
C ILE A 324 23.27 -2.33 33.72
N TYR A 325 24.15 -2.83 32.84
CA TYR A 325 25.28 -2.06 32.29
C TYR A 325 24.82 -0.87 31.47
N HIS A 326 23.83 -1.05 30.60
CA HIS A 326 23.29 0.02 29.79
C HIS A 326 22.71 1.16 30.64
N LEU A 327 21.87 0.83 31.64
CA LEU A 327 21.30 1.82 32.55
C LEU A 327 22.38 2.56 33.37
N ALA A 328 23.44 1.86 33.78
CA ALA A 328 24.55 2.46 34.50
C ALA A 328 25.38 3.38 33.59
N MET A 329 25.64 2.98 32.33
CA MET A 329 26.39 3.79 31.36
C MET A 329 25.67 5.08 30.98
N GLU A 330 24.33 5.06 30.87
CA GLU A 330 23.52 6.29 30.68
C GLU A 330 23.70 7.30 31.82
N ARG A 331 24.07 6.82 33.02
CA ARG A 331 24.36 7.65 34.19
C ARG A 331 25.85 7.95 34.38
N GLY A 332 26.67 7.62 33.39
CA GLY A 332 28.09 7.94 33.36
C GLY A 332 29.01 6.85 33.93
N TRP A 333 28.50 5.66 34.25
CA TRP A 333 29.35 4.53 34.62
C TRP A 333 30.28 4.18 33.46
N ARG A 334 31.58 4.21 33.72
CA ARG A 334 32.62 3.74 32.80
C ARG A 334 33.24 2.49 33.43
N PRO A 335 33.04 1.30 32.86
CA PRO A 335 33.62 0.08 33.43
C PRO A 335 35.14 0.19 33.40
N ASP A 336 35.78 -0.17 34.50
CA ASP A 336 37.24 -0.32 34.57
C ASP A 336 37.68 -1.30 33.48
N THR A 337 38.78 -1.00 32.80
CA THR A 337 39.41 -1.86 31.80
C THR A 337 39.74 -3.26 32.31
N ALA A 338 39.88 -3.45 33.63
CA ALA A 338 40.07 -4.75 34.26
C ALA A 338 38.76 -5.53 34.53
N LEU A 339 37.58 -4.90 34.42
CA LEU A 339 36.28 -5.53 34.67
C LEU A 339 35.81 -6.33 33.44
N ARG A 340 35.66 -7.65 33.62
CA ARG A 340 35.07 -8.53 32.60
C ARG A 340 33.55 -8.48 32.67
N LEU A 341 32.90 -8.15 31.56
CA LEU A 341 31.46 -7.92 31.49
C LEU A 341 30.67 -9.17 31.09
N ASP A 342 31.31 -10.18 30.50
CA ASP A 342 30.70 -11.44 30.07
C ASP A 342 31.25 -12.65 30.86
N GLY A 343 30.43 -13.69 31.00
CA GLY A 343 30.69 -14.85 31.86
C GLY A 343 31.67 -15.91 31.32
N SER A 344 32.69 -15.55 30.52
CA SER A 344 33.66 -16.51 29.98
C SER A 344 34.89 -16.66 30.89
N LEU A 345 35.17 -17.90 31.32
CA LEU A 345 36.41 -18.28 32.04
C LEU A 345 37.41 -18.88 31.06
N ASP A 346 38.42 -18.11 30.67
CA ASP A 346 39.84 -18.53 30.70
C ASP A 346 40.76 -17.26 30.64
N PRO A 347 41.96 -17.22 31.27
CA PRO A 347 42.70 -15.98 31.53
C PRO A 347 43.64 -15.41 30.45
N ASP A 348 44.12 -16.15 29.44
CA ASP A 348 45.39 -15.79 28.77
C ASP A 348 45.39 -15.69 27.22
N GLY A 349 44.46 -14.96 26.60
CA GLY A 349 44.47 -14.70 25.14
C GLY A 349 44.40 -13.21 24.76
N PRO A 350 45.16 -12.72 23.75
CA PRO A 350 45.09 -11.33 23.33
C PRO A 350 43.74 -11.03 22.65
N HIS A 351 43.14 -9.89 23.03
CA HIS A 351 41.78 -9.51 22.65
C HIS A 351 41.62 -9.28 21.13
N PRO A 352 40.64 -9.91 20.46
CA PRO A 352 40.47 -9.89 18.99
C PRO A 352 40.07 -8.53 18.38
N ALA A 353 40.05 -7.46 19.16
CA ALA A 353 39.66 -6.12 18.72
C ALA A 353 40.77 -5.06 18.89
N ALA A 354 41.96 -5.43 19.37
CA ALA A 354 43.06 -4.49 19.58
C ALA A 354 43.50 -3.79 18.27
N ASP A 355 43.55 -4.54 17.16
CA ASP A 355 43.95 -4.01 15.84
C ASP A 355 42.85 -3.16 15.18
N LEU A 356 41.59 -3.37 15.55
CA LEU A 356 40.45 -2.60 15.03
C LEU A 356 40.36 -1.23 15.71
N LEU A 357 40.67 -1.17 17.01
CA LEU A 357 40.70 0.07 17.79
C LEU A 357 41.88 0.95 17.40
N ALA A 358 43.06 0.36 17.13
CA ALA A 358 44.22 1.10 16.60
C ALA A 358 43.96 1.76 15.23
N ARG A 359 43.01 1.22 14.45
CA ARG A 359 42.59 1.79 13.15
C ARG A 359 41.56 2.92 13.26
N LEU A 360 40.88 3.04 14.39
CA LEU A 360 39.86 4.07 14.65
C LEU A 360 40.43 5.39 15.19
N GLU A 361 41.69 5.41 15.64
CA GLU A 361 42.36 6.63 16.14
C GLU A 361 42.94 7.53 15.01
N GLY A 362 42.85 7.11 13.74
CA GLY A 362 43.19 7.94 12.59
C GLY A 362 42.05 8.91 12.24
N SER A 363 42.16 10.16 12.66
CA SER A 363 41.17 11.22 12.43
C SER A 363 40.77 11.36 10.95
N ALA A 364 39.49 11.13 10.62
CA ALA A 364 38.92 11.57 9.35
C ALA A 364 38.47 13.04 9.46
N PRO A 365 38.82 13.90 8.49
CA PRO A 365 38.44 15.30 8.51
C PRO A 365 36.92 15.45 8.29
N THR A 366 36.31 16.33 9.08
CA THR A 366 34.93 16.76 8.91
C THR A 366 34.81 17.59 7.63
N VAL A 367 34.36 16.96 6.54
CA VAL A 367 33.98 17.69 5.33
C VAL A 367 32.63 18.34 5.62
N ALA A 368 32.62 19.67 5.67
CA ALA A 368 31.39 20.44 5.70
C ALA A 368 30.56 20.14 4.44
N ASP A 369 29.26 19.86 4.63
CA ASP A 369 28.32 19.71 3.52
C ASP A 369 28.36 20.98 2.65
N PRO A 370 28.59 20.87 1.33
CA PRO A 370 28.49 22.02 0.44
C PRO A 370 27.04 22.51 0.42
N GLU A 371 26.83 23.80 0.71
CA GLU A 371 25.55 24.48 0.56
C GLU A 371 25.00 24.24 -0.85
N ASN A 372 23.97 23.39 -0.94
CA ASN A 372 23.26 23.13 -2.18
C ASN A 372 22.27 24.29 -2.39
N PRO A 373 22.43 25.17 -3.40
CA PRO A 373 21.57 26.32 -3.56
C PRO A 373 20.12 25.88 -3.73
N ALA A 374 19.21 26.50 -2.96
CA ALA A 374 17.79 26.18 -3.00
C ALA A 374 17.25 26.33 -4.44
N PHE A 375 16.59 25.28 -4.95
CA PHE A 375 15.94 25.32 -6.25
C PHE A 375 14.83 26.37 -6.27
N SER A 376 14.86 27.27 -7.25
CA SER A 376 13.81 28.28 -7.44
C SER A 376 13.00 27.94 -8.68
N LEU A 377 11.69 27.77 -8.50
CA LEU A 377 10.77 27.50 -9.60
C LEU A 377 10.68 28.71 -10.53
N THR A 378 11.18 28.57 -11.75
CA THR A 378 11.02 29.56 -12.82
C THR A 378 10.02 29.05 -13.84
N ILE A 379 9.01 29.87 -14.18
CA ILE A 379 8.05 29.54 -15.23
C ILE A 379 8.69 29.84 -16.59
N PRO A 380 8.74 28.89 -17.55
CA PRO A 380 9.23 29.14 -18.89
C PRO A 380 8.45 30.25 -19.58
N ASP A 381 9.09 30.94 -20.50
CA ASP A 381 8.47 31.85 -21.47
C ASP A 381 7.74 31.10 -22.61
N GLY A 382 7.12 31.87 -23.51
CA GLY A 382 6.33 31.34 -24.61
C GLY A 382 5.02 30.70 -24.16
N LEU A 383 4.45 29.85 -25.01
CA LEU A 383 3.12 29.27 -24.84
C LEU A 383 2.93 28.51 -23.50
N VAL A 384 3.99 27.86 -22.99
CA VAL A 384 3.96 27.17 -21.68
C VAL A 384 3.75 28.18 -20.56
N GLY A 385 4.49 29.29 -20.58
CA GLY A 385 4.36 30.38 -19.62
C GLY A 385 3.06 31.13 -19.73
N GLU A 386 2.60 31.41 -20.95
CA GLU A 386 1.35 32.13 -21.20
C GLU A 386 0.15 31.35 -20.66
N LEU A 387 0.08 30.04 -20.94
CA LEU A 387 -0.99 29.18 -20.42
C LEU A 387 -0.91 29.06 -18.89
N THR A 388 0.30 28.90 -18.34
CA THR A 388 0.52 28.86 -16.88
C THR A 388 0.08 30.17 -16.23
N GLY A 389 0.48 31.31 -16.80
CA GLY A 389 0.12 32.65 -16.31
C GLY A 389 -1.38 32.89 -16.36
N TYR A 390 -2.06 32.45 -17.42
CA TYR A 390 -3.52 32.54 -17.53
C TYR A 390 -4.23 31.71 -16.45
N MET A 391 -3.74 30.49 -16.17
CA MET A 391 -4.25 29.68 -15.05
C MET A 391 -4.09 30.39 -13.72
N LEU A 392 -2.92 30.96 -13.44
CA LEU A 392 -2.64 31.64 -12.17
C LEU A 392 -3.48 32.91 -11.99
N ALA A 393 -3.59 33.72 -13.04
CA ALA A 393 -4.37 34.96 -13.00
C ALA A 393 -5.87 34.73 -12.74
N THR A 394 -6.40 33.58 -13.17
CA THR A 394 -7.82 33.22 -13.03
C THR A 394 -8.11 32.29 -11.85
N ALA A 395 -7.08 31.77 -11.17
CA ALA A 395 -7.23 30.86 -10.05
C ALA A 395 -7.59 31.64 -8.78
N ARG A 396 -8.61 31.18 -8.05
CA ARG A 396 -8.89 31.68 -6.69
C ARG A 396 -7.73 31.38 -5.73
N ARG A 397 -7.10 30.21 -5.86
CA ARG A 397 -5.89 29.83 -5.13
C ARG A 397 -4.84 29.43 -6.16
N PRO A 398 -3.90 30.33 -6.49
CA PRO A 398 -2.95 30.13 -7.58
C PRO A 398 -1.94 29.06 -7.21
N GLN A 399 -1.82 28.02 -8.04
CA GLN A 399 -0.90 26.90 -7.83
C GLN A 399 0.15 26.87 -8.97
N PRO A 400 1.29 27.59 -8.84
CA PRO A 400 2.27 27.74 -9.93
C PRO A 400 2.81 26.42 -10.47
N LEU A 401 3.21 25.53 -9.56
CA LEU A 401 3.82 24.26 -9.94
C LEU A 401 2.83 23.32 -10.66
N LEU A 402 1.61 23.21 -10.14
CA LEU A 402 0.56 22.38 -10.73
C LEU A 402 0.11 22.96 -12.09
N SER A 403 -0.02 24.29 -12.18
CA SER A 403 -0.40 24.98 -13.43
C SER A 403 0.66 24.79 -14.52
N LEU A 404 1.94 24.82 -14.15
CA LEU A 404 3.04 24.51 -15.06
C LEU A 404 2.99 23.05 -15.52
N GLY A 405 2.82 22.10 -14.60
CA GLY A 405 2.69 20.68 -14.93
C GLY A 405 1.55 20.39 -15.89
N ALA A 406 0.39 21.02 -15.66
CA ALA A 406 -0.78 20.94 -16.53
C ALA A 406 -0.50 21.52 -17.92
N SER A 407 0.15 22.69 -17.98
CA SER A 407 0.51 23.37 -19.22
C SER A 407 1.49 22.55 -20.08
N LEU A 408 2.49 21.93 -19.45
CA LEU A 408 3.43 21.03 -20.13
C LEU A 408 2.72 19.84 -20.78
N CYS A 409 1.80 19.17 -20.05
CA CYS A 409 1.02 18.07 -20.59
C CYS A 409 0.06 18.51 -21.71
N ALA A 410 -0.60 19.66 -21.56
CA ALA A 410 -1.51 20.20 -22.56
C ALA A 410 -0.79 20.52 -23.87
N ILE A 411 0.31 21.28 -23.80
CA ILE A 411 1.10 21.64 -24.97
C ILE A 411 1.77 20.40 -25.55
N GLY A 412 2.27 19.48 -24.70
CA GLY A 412 2.82 18.21 -25.14
C GLY A 412 1.82 17.36 -25.95
N ALA A 413 0.54 17.36 -25.58
CA ALA A 413 -0.51 16.68 -26.34
C ALA A 413 -0.83 17.36 -27.67
N LEU A 414 -0.80 18.70 -27.73
CA LEU A 414 -1.00 19.44 -28.98
C LEU A 414 0.16 19.25 -29.96
N MET A 415 1.39 19.26 -29.46
CA MET A 415 2.59 18.96 -30.24
C MET A 415 2.55 17.53 -30.78
N GLY A 416 2.25 16.56 -29.91
CA GLY A 416 2.11 15.13 -30.19
C GLY A 416 3.03 14.62 -31.31
N ARG A 417 2.41 14.19 -32.42
CA ARG A 417 3.09 13.58 -33.57
C ARG A 417 3.78 14.58 -34.50
N ARG A 418 3.60 15.89 -34.28
CA ARG A 418 4.07 16.94 -35.21
C ARG A 418 5.52 17.31 -35.00
N TYR A 419 6.07 17.08 -33.82
CA TYR A 419 7.46 17.43 -33.49
C TYR A 419 8.23 16.21 -32.97
N ARG A 420 9.56 16.26 -33.09
CA ARG A 420 10.48 15.35 -32.41
C ARG A 420 11.81 15.99 -32.14
N THR A 421 12.56 15.40 -31.22
CA THR A 421 14.00 15.62 -31.12
C THR A 421 14.76 14.90 -32.23
N THR A 422 16.06 15.18 -32.35
CA THR A 422 16.99 14.45 -33.23
C THR A 422 17.11 12.97 -32.88
N SER A 423 16.84 12.59 -31.62
CA SER A 423 16.77 11.20 -31.15
C SER A 423 15.39 10.54 -31.35
N ASN A 424 14.47 11.20 -32.07
CA ASN A 424 13.11 10.71 -32.34
C ASN A 424 12.18 10.60 -31.11
N LEU A 425 12.49 11.29 -30.00
CA LEU A 425 11.56 11.42 -28.88
C LEU A 425 10.39 12.35 -29.22
N ARG A 426 9.22 12.05 -28.67
CA ARG A 426 7.99 12.85 -28.78
C ARG A 426 7.71 13.62 -27.50
N SER A 427 6.72 14.49 -27.55
CA SER A 427 6.26 15.33 -26.43
C SER A 427 5.28 14.62 -25.48
N ASN A 428 5.18 13.29 -25.52
CA ASN A 428 4.30 12.52 -24.64
C ASN A 428 4.81 12.58 -23.19
N LEU A 429 3.97 13.05 -22.27
CA LEU A 429 4.39 13.35 -20.89
C LEU A 429 3.34 12.92 -19.87
N TYR A 430 3.77 12.29 -18.78
CA TYR A 430 2.93 11.97 -17.63
C TYR A 430 3.35 12.82 -16.43
N VAL A 431 2.42 13.59 -15.87
CA VAL A 431 2.66 14.49 -14.74
C VAL A 431 1.59 14.24 -13.67
N VAL A 432 2.00 14.22 -12.41
CA VAL A 432 1.09 14.16 -11.26
C VAL A 432 1.35 15.36 -10.36
N GLY A 433 0.35 16.24 -10.24
CA GLY A 433 0.32 17.30 -9.23
C GLY A 433 -0.23 16.78 -7.91
N ILE A 434 0.49 17.00 -6.82
CA ILE A 434 0.08 16.61 -5.47
C ILE A 434 -0.17 17.87 -4.66
N ALA A 435 -1.39 18.06 -4.18
CA ALA A 435 -1.76 19.14 -3.27
C ALA A 435 -2.97 18.74 -2.42
N ASP A 436 -3.10 19.31 -1.22
CA ASP A 436 -4.18 18.96 -0.30
C ASP A 436 -5.58 19.38 -0.81
N SER A 437 -6.63 18.88 -0.17
CA SER A 437 -8.00 19.29 -0.46
C SER A 437 -8.21 20.78 -0.21
N GLY A 438 -8.91 21.46 -1.13
CA GLY A 438 -9.14 22.91 -1.04
C GLY A 438 -7.98 23.79 -1.53
N SER A 439 -6.88 23.19 -2.01
CA SER A 439 -5.67 23.90 -2.48
C SER A 439 -5.81 24.68 -3.79
N GLY A 440 -6.89 24.45 -4.55
CA GLY A 440 -7.05 24.98 -5.91
C GLY A 440 -6.57 24.04 -7.04
N LYS A 441 -6.18 22.80 -6.71
CA LYS A 441 -5.65 21.79 -7.67
C LYS A 441 -6.51 21.52 -8.91
N ASN A 442 -7.83 21.74 -8.84
CA ASN A 442 -8.76 21.47 -9.95
C ASN A 442 -8.74 22.56 -11.04
N HIS A 443 -8.33 23.78 -10.69
CA HIS A 443 -8.47 24.95 -11.57
C HIS A 443 -7.74 24.79 -12.91
N ALA A 444 -6.51 24.27 -12.90
CA ALA A 444 -5.75 24.06 -14.13
C ALA A 444 -6.46 23.14 -15.14
N ARG A 445 -7.18 22.12 -14.65
CA ARG A 445 -7.94 21.19 -15.51
C ARG A 445 -9.13 21.85 -16.18
N GLU A 446 -9.84 22.69 -15.41
CA GLU A 446 -10.99 23.46 -15.92
C GLU A 446 -10.54 24.42 -17.03
N ILE A 447 -9.46 25.17 -16.79
CA ILE A 447 -8.90 26.11 -17.77
C ILE A 447 -8.48 25.40 -19.05
N ILE A 448 -7.80 24.24 -18.97
CA ILE A 448 -7.43 23.46 -20.16
C ILE A 448 -8.65 23.06 -20.97
N ASN A 449 -9.73 22.62 -20.31
CA ASN A 449 -10.95 22.27 -21.01
C ASN A 449 -11.51 23.49 -21.74
N GLU A 450 -11.71 24.61 -21.03
CA GLU A 450 -12.24 25.85 -21.59
C GLU A 450 -11.42 26.32 -22.81
N VAL A 451 -10.10 26.44 -22.67
CA VAL A 451 -9.23 26.93 -23.76
C VAL A 451 -9.17 25.97 -24.94
N PHE A 452 -9.24 24.65 -24.73
CA PHE A 452 -9.25 23.68 -25.84
C PHE A 452 -10.59 23.68 -26.56
N PHE A 453 -11.72 23.87 -25.86
CA PHE A 453 -13.02 24.04 -26.50
C PHE A 453 -13.06 25.33 -27.33
N GLU A 454 -12.63 26.45 -26.77
CA GLU A 454 -12.59 27.74 -27.46
C GLU A 454 -11.64 27.70 -28.69
N ALA A 455 -10.51 27.00 -28.57
CA ALA A 455 -9.56 26.82 -29.67
C ALA A 455 -10.01 25.81 -30.75
N GLY A 456 -11.10 25.06 -30.55
CA GLY A 456 -11.51 23.97 -31.44
C GLY A 456 -10.61 22.72 -31.36
N LEU A 457 -9.87 22.57 -30.26
CA LEU A 457 -8.90 21.51 -29.99
C LEU A 457 -9.42 20.44 -29.01
N ALA A 458 -10.70 20.48 -28.64
CA ALA A 458 -11.31 19.55 -27.68
C ALA A 458 -11.17 18.06 -28.05
N HIS A 459 -10.93 17.73 -29.32
CA HIS A 459 -10.65 16.37 -29.76
C HIS A 459 -9.35 15.78 -29.19
N HIS A 460 -8.41 16.63 -28.73
CA HIS A 460 -7.22 16.22 -27.98
C HIS A 460 -7.52 15.89 -26.51
N LEU A 461 -8.73 16.10 -26.00
CA LEU A 461 -9.09 15.79 -24.62
C LEU A 461 -9.63 14.35 -24.51
N GLY A 462 -9.04 13.59 -23.60
CA GLY A 462 -9.55 12.31 -23.14
C GLY A 462 -10.70 12.46 -22.16
N GLY A 463 -11.35 11.34 -21.83
CA GLY A 463 -12.38 11.32 -20.79
C GLY A 463 -11.80 11.64 -19.41
N ASN A 464 -12.65 12.12 -18.50
CA ASN A 464 -12.27 12.40 -17.10
C ASN A 464 -11.83 11.16 -16.30
N LYS A 465 -12.09 9.96 -16.83
CA LYS A 465 -11.68 8.67 -16.27
C LYS A 465 -11.26 7.73 -17.40
N ILE A 466 -10.32 6.84 -17.12
CA ILE A 466 -9.98 5.71 -17.98
C ILE A 466 -10.65 4.47 -17.40
N ALA A 467 -11.69 3.96 -18.05
CA ALA A 467 -12.49 2.84 -17.53
C ALA A 467 -11.78 1.48 -17.70
N SER A 468 -10.98 1.31 -18.76
CA SER A 468 -10.26 0.07 -19.04
C SER A 468 -9.09 0.29 -20.00
N GLY A 469 -8.15 -0.67 -20.04
CA GLY A 469 -7.05 -0.68 -21.01
C GLY A 469 -7.55 -0.63 -22.47
N ALA A 470 -8.55 -1.44 -22.82
CA ALA A 470 -9.16 -1.41 -24.16
C ALA A 470 -9.82 -0.06 -24.48
N GLY A 471 -10.42 0.59 -23.47
CA GLY A 471 -10.99 1.94 -23.60
C GLY A 471 -9.93 2.99 -23.90
N LEU A 472 -8.78 2.93 -23.22
CA LEU A 472 -7.61 3.78 -23.47
C LEU A 472 -7.10 3.63 -24.91
N LEU A 473 -6.87 2.38 -25.35
CA LEU A 473 -6.38 2.10 -26.70
C LEU A 473 -7.37 2.51 -27.79
N THR A 474 -8.68 2.34 -27.55
CA THR A 474 -9.72 2.80 -28.49
C THR A 474 -9.73 4.33 -28.61
N ALA A 475 -9.57 5.04 -27.50
CA ALA A 475 -9.47 6.50 -27.52
C ALA A 475 -8.23 6.98 -28.30
N LEU A 476 -7.07 6.34 -28.08
CA LEU A 476 -5.82 6.64 -28.78
C LEU A 476 -5.85 6.26 -30.26
N HIS A 477 -6.54 5.19 -30.63
CA HIS A 477 -6.72 4.84 -32.04
C HIS A 477 -7.52 5.95 -32.76
N ARG A 478 -8.58 6.46 -32.12
CA ARG A 478 -9.38 7.58 -32.64
C ARG A 478 -8.58 8.89 -32.71
N GLN A 479 -7.85 9.19 -31.65
CA GLN A 479 -7.02 10.37 -31.52
C GLN A 479 -5.62 9.98 -30.99
N PRO A 480 -4.63 9.79 -31.88
CA PRO A 480 -3.31 9.33 -31.47
C PRO A 480 -2.47 10.34 -30.68
N ALA A 481 -2.93 11.58 -30.52
CA ALA A 481 -2.31 12.59 -29.67
C ALA A 481 -3.37 13.15 -28.71
N ILE A 482 -3.38 12.68 -27.46
CA ILE A 482 -4.48 12.91 -26.51
C ILE A 482 -3.96 13.20 -25.10
N LEU A 483 -4.67 14.08 -24.38
CA LEU A 483 -4.44 14.41 -22.99
C LEU A 483 -5.55 13.80 -22.12
N PHE A 484 -5.21 12.88 -21.22
CA PHE A 484 -6.11 12.50 -20.14
C PHE A 484 -5.85 13.35 -18.91
N GLN A 485 -6.92 13.97 -18.41
CA GLN A 485 -6.89 14.70 -17.15
C GLN A 485 -7.60 13.83 -16.12
N ILE A 486 -6.88 13.34 -15.11
CA ILE A 486 -7.41 12.42 -14.09
C ILE A 486 -7.41 13.12 -12.73
N ASP A 487 -8.59 13.28 -12.15
CA ASP A 487 -8.71 13.75 -10.77
C ASP A 487 -8.68 12.56 -9.80
N GLU A 488 -8.24 12.82 -8.58
CA GLU A 488 -7.92 11.80 -7.58
C GLU A 488 -7.05 10.66 -8.15
N PHE A 489 -5.97 11.05 -8.84
CA PHE A 489 -5.06 10.13 -9.51
C PHE A 489 -4.50 9.05 -8.56
N GLY A 490 -4.26 9.35 -7.27
CA GLY A 490 -3.83 8.36 -6.29
C GLY A 490 -4.83 7.20 -6.12
N MET A 491 -6.14 7.47 -6.14
CA MET A 491 -7.16 6.42 -6.09
C MET A 491 -7.18 5.57 -7.36
N PHE A 492 -7.07 6.24 -8.52
CA PHE A 492 -6.95 5.55 -9.81
C PHE A 492 -5.69 4.66 -9.85
N LEU A 493 -4.58 5.20 -9.38
CA LEU A 493 -3.30 4.50 -9.32
C LEU A 493 -3.38 3.30 -8.39
N SER A 494 -3.97 3.44 -7.19
CA SER A 494 -4.16 2.32 -6.26
C SER A 494 -4.95 1.19 -6.91
N ALA A 495 -6.05 1.52 -7.61
CA ALA A 495 -6.84 0.52 -8.33
C ALA A 495 -6.03 -0.13 -9.47
N ALA A 496 -5.31 0.65 -10.28
CA ALA A 496 -4.56 0.09 -11.40
C ALA A 496 -3.27 -0.65 -10.99
N ALA A 497 -2.68 -0.31 -9.84
CA ALA A 497 -1.49 -0.96 -9.28
C ALA A 497 -1.82 -2.28 -8.57
N ASP A 498 -3.03 -2.43 -8.03
CA ASP A 498 -3.43 -3.64 -7.29
C ASP A 498 -3.74 -4.83 -8.23
N ARG A 499 -2.69 -5.47 -8.73
CA ARG A 499 -2.79 -6.65 -9.62
C ARG A 499 -3.48 -7.86 -8.98
N LYS A 500 -3.66 -7.88 -7.66
CA LYS A 500 -4.26 -9.02 -6.94
C LYS A 500 -5.77 -8.87 -6.76
N ARG A 501 -6.24 -7.67 -6.43
CA ARG A 501 -7.64 -7.40 -6.09
C ARG A 501 -8.41 -6.67 -7.19
N SER A 502 -7.74 -5.88 -8.03
CA SER A 502 -8.42 -5.11 -9.06
C SER A 502 -8.69 -5.93 -10.32
N PRO A 503 -9.83 -5.71 -11.01
CA PRO A 503 -10.11 -6.33 -12.29
C PRO A 503 -9.00 -6.10 -13.30
N ARG A 504 -8.68 -7.14 -14.10
CA ARG A 504 -7.62 -7.11 -15.11
C ARG A 504 -7.72 -5.93 -16.08
N HIS A 505 -8.94 -5.58 -16.48
CA HIS A 505 -9.15 -4.47 -17.41
C HIS A 505 -8.73 -3.09 -16.85
N ILE A 506 -8.65 -2.94 -15.52
CA ILE A 506 -8.16 -1.72 -14.84
C ILE A 506 -6.64 -1.79 -14.70
N THR A 507 -6.09 -2.93 -14.31
CA THR A 507 -4.64 -3.09 -14.09
C THR A 507 -3.84 -3.02 -15.40
N GLU A 508 -4.44 -3.48 -16.50
CA GLU A 508 -3.88 -3.33 -17.86
C GLU A 508 -3.69 -1.86 -18.30
N ILE A 509 -4.32 -0.88 -17.63
CA ILE A 509 -4.16 0.53 -18.00
C ILE A 509 -2.72 0.98 -17.78
N LEU A 510 -2.09 0.65 -16.64
CA LEU A 510 -0.70 1.04 -16.36
C LEU A 510 0.28 0.33 -17.28
N ASP A 511 0.02 -0.94 -17.62
CA ASP A 511 0.83 -1.71 -18.57
C ASP A 511 0.80 -1.03 -19.95
N ASN A 512 -0.39 -0.71 -20.46
CA ASN A 512 -0.55 0.03 -21.72
C ASN A 512 0.12 1.41 -21.66
N MET A 513 -0.06 2.17 -20.58
CA MET A 513 0.59 3.48 -20.42
C MET A 513 2.11 3.39 -20.47
N THR A 514 2.69 2.34 -19.87
CA THR A 514 4.13 2.08 -19.84
C THR A 514 4.69 1.80 -21.24
N GLU A 515 3.98 0.98 -22.01
CA GLU A 515 4.32 0.65 -23.39
C GLU A 515 4.14 1.85 -24.33
N LEU A 516 2.99 2.53 -24.24
CA LEU A 516 2.66 3.74 -25.03
C LEU A 516 3.68 4.86 -24.81
N PHE A 517 4.17 5.03 -23.58
CA PHE A 517 5.19 6.04 -23.28
C PHE A 517 6.47 5.83 -24.10
N THR A 518 6.82 4.56 -24.32
CA THR A 518 8.02 4.13 -25.05
C THR A 518 7.78 4.10 -26.57
N ALA A 519 6.57 3.71 -26.99
CA ALA A 519 6.21 3.53 -28.40
C ALA A 519 5.95 4.84 -29.16
N ALA A 520 5.96 6.00 -28.51
CA ALA A 520 5.57 7.29 -29.12
C ALA A 520 6.34 7.64 -30.41
N GLY A 521 7.62 7.24 -30.50
CA GLY A 521 8.45 7.44 -31.69
C GLY A 521 8.17 6.46 -32.85
N GLY A 522 7.44 5.38 -32.61
CA GLY A 522 7.26 4.23 -33.51
C GLY A 522 5.80 3.79 -33.65
N ILE A 523 5.56 2.48 -33.74
CA ILE A 523 4.22 1.89 -33.87
C ILE A 523 3.95 1.06 -32.61
N PHE A 524 2.81 1.30 -31.99
CA PHE A 524 2.27 0.43 -30.95
C PHE A 524 1.42 -0.65 -31.62
N LEU A 525 1.78 -1.92 -31.41
CA LEU A 525 1.07 -3.05 -32.01
C LEU A 525 -0.06 -3.47 -31.08
N GLY A 526 -1.29 -3.46 -31.59
CA GLY A 526 -2.46 -3.85 -30.81
C GLY A 526 -2.46 -5.34 -30.49
N ALA A 527 -3.19 -5.73 -29.45
CA ALA A 527 -3.38 -7.13 -29.12
C ALA A 527 -4.08 -7.89 -30.27
N GLU A 528 -3.58 -9.09 -30.56
CA GLU A 528 -4.23 -10.04 -31.47
C GLU A 528 -5.47 -10.63 -30.79
N TYR A 529 -6.64 -10.51 -31.40
CA TYR A 529 -7.88 -11.12 -30.90
C TYR A 529 -8.17 -12.42 -31.66
N ALA A 530 -8.50 -13.49 -30.93
CA ALA A 530 -8.69 -14.83 -31.48
C ALA A 530 -10.00 -15.04 -32.27
N ASN A 531 -10.78 -13.98 -32.57
CA ASN A 531 -12.12 -14.12 -33.14
C ASN A 531 -12.10 -14.31 -34.66
N ARG A 532 -12.86 -15.32 -35.13
CA ARG A 532 -13.07 -15.66 -36.55
C ARG A 532 -14.12 -14.80 -37.26
N ASP A 533 -14.75 -13.86 -36.55
CA ASP A 533 -15.95 -13.15 -37.00
C ASP A 533 -15.67 -11.75 -37.57
N GLY A 534 -14.40 -11.31 -37.61
CA GLY A 534 -13.99 -10.03 -38.21
C GLY A 534 -14.43 -8.76 -37.46
N THR A 535 -15.06 -8.87 -36.29
CA THR A 535 -15.60 -7.73 -35.51
C THR A 535 -14.60 -7.12 -34.53
N ASN A 536 -13.56 -7.86 -34.14
CA ASN A 536 -12.45 -7.40 -33.30
C ASN A 536 -11.13 -7.63 -34.04
N GLU A 537 -10.77 -6.69 -34.92
CA GLU A 537 -9.46 -6.69 -35.58
C GLU A 537 -8.40 -6.07 -34.66
N ARG A 538 -7.15 -6.51 -34.82
CA ARG A 538 -5.98 -5.89 -34.21
C ARG A 538 -5.93 -4.41 -34.59
N ARG A 539 -5.72 -3.55 -33.59
CA ARG A 539 -5.66 -2.08 -33.77
C ARG A 539 -4.26 -1.57 -33.46
N ASP A 540 -3.47 -1.37 -34.52
CA ASP A 540 -2.18 -0.72 -34.40
C ASP A 540 -2.35 0.80 -34.29
N ILE A 541 -1.45 1.44 -33.55
CA ILE A 541 -1.47 2.89 -33.35
C ILE A 541 -0.11 3.44 -33.76
N ASN A 542 -0.12 4.27 -34.79
CA ASN A 542 1.09 4.88 -35.34
C ASN A 542 1.44 6.18 -34.59
N GLN A 543 2.63 6.20 -33.98
CA GLN A 543 3.18 7.30 -33.19
C GLN A 543 2.24 7.74 -32.04
N PRO A 544 1.86 6.85 -31.12
CA PRO A 544 0.94 7.19 -30.04
C PRO A 544 1.56 8.21 -29.08
N CYS A 545 0.97 9.38 -28.98
CA CYS A 545 1.38 10.46 -28.08
C CYS A 545 0.34 10.63 -26.97
N LEU A 546 0.42 9.79 -25.94
CA LEU A 546 -0.39 9.91 -24.74
C LEU A 546 0.24 10.93 -23.77
N CYS A 547 -0.52 11.93 -23.35
CA CYS A 547 -0.20 12.75 -22.19
C CYS A 547 -1.19 12.49 -21.06
N VAL A 548 -0.71 12.48 -19.82
CA VAL A 548 -1.55 12.30 -18.64
C VAL A 548 -1.22 13.36 -17.61
N TYR A 549 -2.22 14.14 -17.21
CA TYR A 549 -2.12 15.05 -16.08
C TYR A 549 -3.04 14.57 -14.96
N GLY A 550 -2.43 14.11 -13.87
CA GLY A 550 -3.11 13.65 -12.66
C GLY A 550 -3.08 14.71 -11.56
N THR A 551 -4.16 14.86 -10.81
CA THR A 551 -4.19 15.63 -9.55
C THR A 551 -4.62 14.74 -8.40
N THR A 552 -4.01 14.87 -7.23
CA THR A 552 -4.37 14.03 -6.06
C THR A 552 -3.86 14.64 -4.75
N THR A 553 -4.26 14.08 -3.62
CA THR A 553 -3.75 14.46 -2.29
C THR A 553 -2.49 13.66 -1.95
N PRO A 554 -1.60 14.18 -1.08
CA PRO A 554 -0.42 13.43 -0.63
C PRO A 554 -0.77 12.06 -0.06
N LEU A 555 -1.82 11.99 0.76
CA LEU A 555 -2.26 10.75 1.41
C LEU A 555 -2.65 9.67 0.39
N HIS A 556 -3.49 10.02 -0.59
CA HIS A 556 -3.94 9.07 -1.60
C HIS A 556 -2.81 8.65 -2.54
N PHE A 557 -1.91 9.56 -2.89
CA PHE A 557 -0.81 9.23 -3.78
C PHE A 557 0.20 8.28 -3.13
N TRP A 558 0.78 8.70 -2.00
CA TRP A 558 1.84 7.93 -1.35
C TRP A 558 1.32 6.61 -0.77
N GLY A 559 0.08 6.58 -0.29
CA GLY A 559 -0.58 5.35 0.16
C GLY A 559 -0.92 4.38 -0.98
N ALA A 560 -0.99 4.85 -2.22
CA ALA A 560 -1.20 4.01 -3.41
C ALA A 560 0.10 3.38 -3.94
N LEU A 561 1.27 3.88 -3.53
CA LEU A 561 2.56 3.41 -4.02
C LEU A 561 3.01 2.17 -3.24
N GLN A 562 3.41 1.12 -3.96
CA GLN A 562 4.11 -0.05 -3.41
C GLN A 562 5.53 -0.09 -4.00
N GLY A 563 6.49 -0.72 -3.29
CA GLY A 563 7.87 -0.82 -3.75
C GLY A 563 8.00 -1.46 -5.13
N ALA A 564 7.15 -2.46 -5.41
CA ALA A 564 7.08 -3.12 -6.71
C ALA A 564 6.80 -2.17 -7.88
N ASN A 565 5.93 -1.17 -7.72
CA ASN A 565 5.57 -0.21 -8.79
C ASN A 565 6.68 0.81 -9.08
N VAL A 566 7.57 1.04 -8.13
CA VAL A 566 8.74 1.89 -8.33
C VAL A 566 9.80 1.10 -9.12
N VAL A 567 9.98 -0.18 -8.78
CA VAL A 567 10.95 -1.09 -9.41
C VAL A 567 10.55 -1.48 -10.83
N ASP A 568 9.27 -1.75 -11.10
CA ASP A 568 8.78 -2.14 -12.44
C ASP A 568 8.82 -0.98 -13.48
N GLY A 569 9.13 0.23 -13.01
CA GLY A 569 9.30 1.42 -13.83
C GLY A 569 8.00 2.05 -14.32
N SER A 570 6.83 1.53 -13.93
CA SER A 570 5.54 2.13 -14.28
C SER A 570 5.41 3.57 -13.75
N LEU A 571 5.90 3.82 -12.53
CA LEU A 571 5.89 5.14 -11.90
C LEU A 571 7.05 6.04 -12.29
N ALA A 572 8.20 5.47 -12.65
CA ALA A 572 9.39 6.22 -13.05
C ALA A 572 9.17 7.13 -14.28
N ARG A 573 8.10 6.87 -15.05
CA ARG A 573 7.69 7.66 -16.21
C ARG A 573 6.90 8.91 -15.85
N PHE A 574 6.41 9.02 -14.61
CA PHE A 574 5.67 10.18 -14.14
C PHE A 574 6.59 11.22 -13.52
N LEU A 575 6.35 12.48 -13.85
CA LEU A 575 6.92 13.62 -13.16
C LEU A 575 6.01 13.99 -11.99
N ILE A 576 6.48 13.77 -10.76
CA ILE A 576 5.72 13.99 -9.55
C ILE A 576 6.03 15.38 -8.99
N LEU A 577 5.00 16.21 -8.89
CA LEU A 577 5.09 17.62 -8.56
C LEU A 577 4.31 17.89 -7.26
N PRO A 578 4.92 17.70 -6.08
CA PRO A 578 4.30 18.07 -4.81
C PRO A 578 4.30 19.58 -4.63
N SER A 579 3.15 20.16 -4.32
CA SER A 579 3.06 21.58 -3.98
C SER A 579 3.88 21.87 -2.73
N ASP A 580 4.62 22.98 -2.76
CA ASP A 580 5.34 23.50 -1.60
C ASP A 580 4.41 24.29 -0.66
N GLU A 581 3.31 24.82 -1.21
CA GLU A 581 2.29 25.57 -0.49
C GLU A 581 0.90 25.06 -0.88
N ASP A 582 0.27 24.30 0.02
CA ASP A 582 -1.07 23.76 -0.22
C ASP A 582 -2.15 24.86 -0.20
N TYR A 583 -1.94 25.94 0.54
CA TYR A 583 -2.94 26.99 0.76
C TYR A 583 -2.41 28.39 0.45
N PRO A 584 -2.06 28.67 -0.82
CA PRO A 584 -1.61 30.01 -1.22
C PRO A 584 -2.72 31.03 -0.98
N ASP A 585 -2.33 32.28 -0.79
CA ASP A 585 -3.24 33.41 -0.58
C ASP A 585 -4.31 33.46 -1.65
N GLU A 586 -5.53 33.80 -1.23
CA GLU A 586 -6.64 33.89 -2.17
C GLU A 586 -6.44 35.09 -3.11
N ASN A 587 -6.50 34.82 -4.41
CA ASN A 587 -6.61 35.86 -5.42
C ASN A 587 -8.05 36.36 -5.42
N LEU A 588 -8.26 37.55 -4.87
CA LEU A 588 -9.58 38.20 -4.81
C LEU A 588 -9.92 38.96 -6.10
N ALA A 589 -8.96 39.13 -7.01
CA ALA A 589 -9.12 39.84 -8.27
C ALA A 589 -9.57 38.92 -9.43
N VAL A 590 -10.10 37.73 -9.12
CA VAL A 590 -10.54 36.77 -10.15
C VAL A 590 -11.70 37.37 -10.94
N GLY A 591 -11.40 37.73 -12.20
CA GLY A 591 -12.37 38.22 -13.16
C GLY A 591 -13.09 37.11 -13.91
N ILE A 592 -13.90 37.49 -14.90
CA ILE A 592 -14.54 36.56 -15.83
C ILE A 592 -13.44 35.83 -16.61
N ARG A 593 -13.53 34.49 -16.67
CA ARG A 593 -12.63 33.65 -17.46
C ARG A 593 -12.87 33.93 -18.94
N GLN A 594 -11.90 34.58 -19.59
CA GLN A 594 -11.87 34.76 -21.03
C GLN A 594 -10.43 34.58 -21.50
N ALA A 595 -10.21 33.56 -22.34
CA ALA A 595 -8.88 33.27 -22.82
C ALA A 595 -8.39 34.41 -23.73
N PRO A 596 -7.14 34.87 -23.58
CA PRO A 596 -6.57 35.84 -24.50
C PRO A 596 -6.61 35.30 -25.95
N PRO A 597 -7.09 36.07 -26.94
CA PRO A 597 -7.14 35.60 -28.34
C PRO A 597 -5.76 35.16 -28.88
N ALA A 598 -4.68 35.80 -28.42
CA ALA A 598 -3.32 35.42 -28.76
C ALA A 598 -2.96 34.01 -28.27
N LEU A 599 -3.36 33.65 -27.04
CA LEU A 599 -3.16 32.31 -26.47
C LEU A 599 -3.89 31.26 -27.31
N ILE A 600 -5.15 31.52 -27.68
CA ILE A 600 -5.95 30.61 -28.53
C ILE A 600 -5.27 30.38 -29.90
N GLN A 601 -4.79 31.46 -30.54
CA GLN A 601 -4.09 31.37 -31.83
C GLN A 601 -2.76 30.60 -31.71
N ALA A 602 -2.01 30.82 -30.64
CA ALA A 602 -0.76 30.11 -30.39
C ALA A 602 -0.98 28.60 -30.15
N LEU A 603 -2.00 28.22 -29.38
CA LEU A 603 -2.41 26.81 -29.21
C LEU A 603 -2.75 26.15 -30.55
N GLN A 604 -3.52 26.83 -31.40
CA GLN A 604 -3.87 26.35 -32.74
C GLN A 604 -2.65 26.22 -33.65
N LEU A 605 -1.71 27.17 -33.59
CA LEU A 605 -0.49 27.14 -34.39
C LEU A 605 0.41 25.96 -34.00
N ALA A 606 0.58 25.74 -32.69
CA ALA A 606 1.33 24.59 -32.17
C ALA A 606 0.71 23.26 -32.61
N ALA A 607 -0.61 23.10 -32.47
CA ALA A 607 -1.34 21.89 -32.89
C ALA A 607 -1.25 21.60 -34.40
N LYS A 608 -1.12 22.64 -35.23
CA LYS A 608 -0.93 22.53 -36.68
C LYS A 608 0.51 22.22 -37.10
N GLY A 609 1.46 22.10 -36.17
CA GLY A 609 2.86 21.87 -36.50
C GLY A 609 3.57 23.11 -37.07
N GLY A 610 3.26 24.30 -36.55
CA GLY A 610 3.92 25.55 -36.97
C GLY A 610 3.43 26.08 -38.30
N GLY A 611 2.26 25.64 -38.77
CA GLY A 611 1.69 26.02 -40.06
C GLY A 611 2.31 25.31 -41.26
N ALA A 612 3.25 24.39 -41.06
CA ALA A 612 3.89 23.60 -42.10
C ALA A 612 3.01 22.45 -42.61
N VAL A 613 1.83 22.76 -43.16
CA VAL A 613 1.00 21.79 -43.89
C VAL A 613 1.33 21.91 -45.39
N LYS A 614 2.26 21.09 -45.88
CA LYS A 614 2.52 20.97 -47.33
C LYS A 614 1.46 20.07 -47.99
N GLY A 615 0.58 20.66 -48.80
CA GLY A 615 -0.19 19.97 -49.84
C GLY A 615 -1.70 19.93 -49.64
N ASN A 616 -2.45 20.30 -50.67
CA ASN A 616 -3.91 20.53 -50.70
C ASN A 616 -4.76 19.25 -50.50
N LEU A 617 -4.12 18.10 -50.27
CA LEU A 617 -4.72 16.79 -50.04
C LEU A 617 -4.40 16.23 -48.63
N THR A 618 -3.54 16.88 -47.85
CA THR A 618 -3.26 16.44 -46.47
C THR A 618 -4.49 16.67 -45.59
N GLY A 619 -5.10 15.57 -45.11
CA GLY A 619 -6.30 15.59 -44.27
C GLY A 619 -7.62 15.24 -44.98
N LYS A 620 -7.64 15.07 -46.31
CA LYS A 620 -8.85 14.61 -47.05
C LYS A 620 -8.86 13.10 -47.34
N THR A 621 -7.72 12.42 -47.21
CA THR A 621 -7.57 10.97 -47.43
C THR A 621 -6.70 10.26 -46.36
N ALA A 622 -6.26 10.99 -45.32
CA ALA A 622 -5.42 10.41 -44.27
C ALA A 622 -6.31 9.73 -43.22
N ASP A 623 -6.35 8.39 -43.26
CA ASP A 623 -6.88 7.58 -42.17
C ASP A 623 -6.06 7.82 -40.88
N GLN A 624 -6.64 7.56 -39.71
CA GLN A 624 -6.03 7.74 -38.38
C GLN A 624 -4.70 6.97 -38.23
N ASN A 625 -4.49 5.95 -39.07
CA ASN A 625 -3.29 5.13 -39.20
C ASN A 625 -2.16 5.74 -40.06
N THR A 626 -2.39 6.88 -40.72
CA THR A 626 -1.40 7.51 -41.61
C THR A 626 -0.25 8.11 -40.79
N ALA A 627 0.98 7.69 -41.08
CA ALA A 627 2.19 8.23 -40.45
C ALA A 627 2.29 9.74 -40.68
N VAL A 628 2.46 10.51 -39.61
CA VAL A 628 2.76 11.93 -39.70
C VAL A 628 4.27 12.09 -39.85
N ASN A 629 4.72 12.90 -40.81
CA ASN A 629 6.13 13.29 -40.87
C ASN A 629 6.38 14.44 -39.89
N PRO A 630 7.09 14.21 -38.78
CA PRO A 630 7.31 15.23 -37.77
C PRO A 630 8.40 16.22 -38.18
N MET A 631 8.28 17.46 -37.72
CA MET A 631 9.38 18.41 -37.71
C MET A 631 10.43 17.94 -36.70
N THR A 632 11.67 17.77 -37.17
CA THR A 632 12.81 17.53 -36.28
C THR A 632 13.28 18.87 -35.74
N VAL A 633 13.22 19.03 -34.41
CA VAL A 633 13.68 20.23 -33.71
C VAL A 633 15.19 20.14 -33.48
N PRO A 634 16.00 21.05 -34.04
CA PRO A 634 17.43 21.08 -33.81
C PRO A 634 17.75 21.44 -32.36
N MET A 635 18.98 21.13 -31.96
CA MET A 635 19.54 21.47 -30.66
C MET A 635 20.85 22.21 -30.88
N SER A 636 21.01 23.35 -30.20
CA SER A 636 22.27 24.10 -30.20
C SER A 636 23.42 23.26 -29.62
N ASP A 637 24.66 23.55 -29.99
CA ASP A 637 25.81 22.79 -29.50
C ASP A 637 26.00 22.91 -27.99
N ALA A 638 25.70 24.08 -27.41
CA ALA A 638 25.73 24.29 -25.96
C ALA A 638 24.69 23.43 -25.24
N ALA A 639 23.46 23.34 -25.77
CA ALA A 639 22.43 22.45 -25.23
C ALA A 639 22.82 20.97 -25.35
N ARG A 640 23.44 20.58 -26.47
CA ARG A 640 23.93 19.22 -26.69
C ARG A 640 25.01 18.83 -25.68
N ALA A 641 25.95 19.72 -25.43
CA ALA A 641 26.98 19.53 -24.40
C ALA A 641 26.35 19.34 -23.01
N ARG A 642 25.34 20.16 -22.65
CA ARG A 642 24.64 19.99 -21.36
C ARG A 642 23.92 18.66 -21.18
N PHE A 643 23.28 18.14 -22.23
CA PHE A 643 22.67 16.82 -22.18
C PHE A 643 23.71 15.69 -22.16
N ALA A 644 24.89 15.89 -22.76
CA ALA A 644 26.01 14.96 -22.63
C ALA A 644 26.54 14.92 -21.18
N ASP A 645 26.78 16.08 -20.56
CA ASP A 645 27.18 16.17 -19.14
C ASP A 645 26.17 15.46 -18.23
N LEU A 646 24.87 15.65 -18.49
CA LEU A 646 23.80 14.96 -17.75
C LEU A 646 23.87 13.44 -17.96
N SER A 647 24.09 12.98 -19.18
CA SER A 647 24.17 11.55 -19.50
C SER A 647 25.33 10.87 -18.76
N ASP A 648 26.48 11.54 -18.69
CA ASP A 648 27.66 11.03 -17.99
C ASP A 648 27.39 10.94 -16.48
N ALA A 649 26.86 12.02 -15.87
CA ALA A 649 26.49 12.03 -14.46
C ALA A 649 25.43 10.96 -14.11
N LEU A 650 24.37 10.83 -14.93
CA LEU A 650 23.34 9.81 -14.73
C LEU A 650 23.90 8.39 -14.86
N THR A 651 24.90 8.17 -15.70
CA THR A 651 25.54 6.86 -15.84
C THR A 651 26.26 6.46 -14.56
N GLU A 652 26.95 7.39 -13.91
CA GLU A 652 27.57 7.16 -12.61
C GLU A 652 26.54 6.92 -11.50
N GLU A 653 25.49 7.75 -11.44
CA GLU A 653 24.39 7.60 -10.48
C GLU A 653 23.66 6.26 -10.67
N LEU A 654 23.40 5.83 -11.91
CA LEU A 654 22.78 4.54 -12.22
C LEU A 654 23.65 3.35 -11.79
N ARG A 655 24.97 3.44 -11.96
CA ARG A 655 25.92 2.41 -11.50
C ARG A 655 25.93 2.32 -9.98
N ALA A 656 25.92 3.47 -9.29
CA ALA A 656 25.88 3.52 -7.84
C ALA A 656 24.55 3.02 -7.26
N ALA A 657 23.43 3.29 -7.95
CA ALA A 657 22.09 2.88 -7.54
C ALA A 657 21.68 1.49 -8.04
N ALA A 658 22.58 0.74 -8.68
CA ALA A 658 22.27 -0.55 -9.29
C ALA A 658 21.66 -1.53 -8.27
N GLY A 659 20.55 -2.16 -8.64
CA GLY A 659 19.81 -3.09 -7.76
C GLY A 659 18.86 -2.41 -6.77
N THR A 660 18.79 -1.09 -6.74
CA THR A 660 17.83 -0.33 -5.93
C THR A 660 16.59 0.07 -6.74
N ALA A 661 15.51 0.43 -6.03
CA ALA A 661 14.29 0.96 -6.63
C ALA A 661 14.51 2.30 -7.39
N PHE A 662 15.59 3.03 -7.12
CA PHE A 662 15.86 4.33 -7.74
C PHE A 662 16.39 4.24 -9.17
N THR A 663 16.93 3.08 -9.57
CA THR A 663 17.46 2.85 -10.92
C THR A 663 16.44 3.23 -12.00
N ALA A 664 15.17 2.86 -11.79
CA ALA A 664 14.09 3.13 -12.74
C ALA A 664 13.84 4.64 -12.91
N ILE A 665 13.84 5.41 -11.81
CA ILE A 665 13.64 6.86 -11.79
C ILE A 665 14.81 7.56 -12.49
N LEU A 666 16.04 7.23 -12.09
CA LEU A 666 17.27 7.79 -12.66
C LEU A 666 17.33 7.59 -14.17
N ALA A 667 16.96 6.40 -14.66
CA ALA A 667 16.96 6.05 -16.08
C ALA A 667 16.00 6.90 -16.93
N ARG A 668 15.03 7.60 -16.31
CA ARG A 668 14.04 8.44 -17.01
C ARG A 668 14.31 9.92 -16.92
N ILE A 669 15.29 10.36 -16.12
CA ILE A 669 15.64 11.79 -15.97
C ILE A 669 16.03 12.39 -17.33
N GLY A 670 16.96 11.75 -18.05
CA GLY A 670 17.43 12.25 -19.34
C GLY A 670 16.32 12.33 -20.40
N GLU A 671 15.48 11.29 -20.48
CA GLU A 671 14.35 11.25 -21.40
C GLU A 671 13.33 12.36 -21.09
N ASN A 672 12.91 12.49 -19.82
CA ASN A 672 11.94 13.50 -19.40
C ASN A 672 12.48 14.93 -19.58
N ALA A 673 13.74 15.18 -19.24
CA ALA A 673 14.36 16.49 -19.43
C ALA A 673 14.38 16.89 -20.92
N LEU A 674 14.70 15.95 -21.80
CA LEU A 674 14.73 16.21 -23.24
C LEU A 674 13.32 16.44 -23.81
N LYS A 675 12.30 15.73 -23.32
CA LYS A 675 10.89 15.97 -23.66
C LYS A 675 10.41 17.36 -23.20
N LEU A 676 10.76 17.77 -21.98
CA LEU A 676 10.44 19.10 -21.46
C LEU A 676 11.13 20.21 -22.25
N ALA A 677 12.42 20.04 -22.58
CA ALA A 677 13.16 20.99 -23.39
C ALA A 677 12.54 21.14 -24.80
N LEU A 678 12.10 20.03 -25.41
CA LEU A 678 11.35 20.03 -26.67
C LEU A 678 10.03 20.83 -26.54
N ILE A 679 9.25 20.59 -25.48
CA ILE A 679 7.97 21.28 -25.25
C ILE A 679 8.17 22.78 -25.08
N VAL A 680 9.16 23.19 -24.29
CA VAL A 680 9.49 24.60 -24.07
C VAL A 680 9.98 25.27 -25.36
N ALA A 681 10.90 24.63 -26.10
CA ALA A 681 11.41 25.17 -27.36
C ALA A 681 10.30 25.41 -28.40
N VAL A 682 9.40 24.44 -28.56
CA VAL A 682 8.25 24.56 -29.47
C VAL A 682 7.21 25.53 -28.92
N GLY A 683 7.05 25.63 -27.61
CA GLY A 683 6.20 26.64 -26.99
C GLY A 683 6.67 28.07 -27.24
N ARG A 684 7.97 28.30 -27.37
CA ARG A 684 8.54 29.61 -27.73
C ARG A 684 8.33 29.95 -29.20
N ASP A 685 8.65 29.02 -30.09
CA ASP A 685 8.46 29.20 -31.53
C ASP A 685 7.99 27.88 -32.17
N PRO A 686 6.69 27.70 -32.43
CA PRO A 686 6.18 26.50 -33.08
C PRO A 686 6.62 26.36 -34.55
N VAL A 687 7.03 27.46 -35.21
CA VAL A 687 7.35 27.50 -36.64
C VAL A 687 8.81 27.11 -36.87
N ARG A 688 9.72 27.65 -36.07
CA ARG A 688 11.17 27.40 -36.16
C ARG A 688 11.78 27.11 -34.77
N PRO A 689 11.32 26.07 -34.08
CA PRO A 689 11.81 25.74 -32.75
C PRO A 689 13.28 25.34 -32.79
N GLU A 690 14.00 25.66 -31.72
CA GLU A 690 15.34 25.17 -31.43
C GLU A 690 15.47 24.90 -29.92
N ILE A 691 16.07 23.76 -29.55
CA ILE A 691 16.43 23.49 -28.17
C ILE A 691 17.74 24.22 -27.86
N ASP A 692 17.61 25.40 -27.27
CA ASP A 692 18.72 26.23 -26.80
C ASP A 692 19.22 25.84 -25.40
N ILE A 693 20.31 26.47 -24.96
CA ILE A 693 20.92 26.24 -23.65
C ILE A 693 19.98 26.58 -22.49
N THR A 694 19.08 27.55 -22.66
CA THR A 694 18.15 28.00 -21.63
C THR A 694 17.07 26.95 -21.40
N ALA A 695 16.46 26.43 -22.48
CA ALA A 695 15.48 25.36 -22.44
C ALA A 695 16.09 24.06 -21.89
N ALA A 696 17.31 23.73 -22.31
CA ALA A 696 18.04 22.57 -21.79
C ALA A 696 18.35 22.72 -20.29
N GLY A 697 18.96 23.83 -19.87
CA GLY A 697 19.31 24.08 -18.48
C GLY A 697 18.09 24.07 -17.55
N TRP A 698 17.00 24.73 -17.96
CA TRP A 698 15.76 24.73 -17.22
C TRP A 698 15.16 23.32 -17.09
N ALA A 699 15.05 22.57 -18.19
CA ALA A 699 14.42 21.26 -18.17
C ALA A 699 15.23 20.24 -17.35
N ILE A 700 16.57 20.27 -17.48
CA ILE A 700 17.47 19.42 -16.70
C ILE A 700 17.35 19.74 -15.21
N GLY A 701 17.41 21.02 -14.84
CA GLY A 701 17.28 21.47 -13.46
C GLY A 701 15.93 21.06 -12.85
N PHE A 702 14.84 21.31 -13.59
CA PHE A 702 13.48 20.98 -13.16
C PHE A 702 13.31 19.47 -12.93
N VAL A 703 13.68 18.63 -13.91
CA VAL A 703 13.50 17.18 -13.79
C VAL A 703 14.41 16.58 -12.72
N ARG A 704 15.68 16.99 -12.63
CA ARG A 704 16.57 16.49 -11.57
C ARG A 704 16.07 16.86 -10.18
N HIS A 705 15.60 18.09 -10.00
CA HIS A 705 15.08 18.54 -8.71
C HIS A 705 13.89 17.68 -8.25
N TYR A 706 12.87 17.53 -9.11
CA TYR A 706 11.67 16.76 -8.74
C TYR A 706 11.90 15.25 -8.74
N ALA A 707 12.84 14.72 -9.53
CA ALA A 707 13.27 13.33 -9.41
C ALA A 707 13.94 13.05 -8.06
N ARG A 708 14.82 13.95 -7.59
CA ARG A 708 15.43 13.84 -6.25
C ARG A 708 14.38 13.87 -5.14
N ARG A 709 13.45 14.84 -5.19
CA ARG A 709 12.34 14.92 -4.22
C ARG A 709 11.45 13.69 -4.27
N THR A 710 11.24 13.12 -5.45
CA THR A 710 10.49 11.86 -5.61
C THR A 710 11.23 10.70 -4.94
N MET A 711 12.53 10.54 -5.17
CA MET A 711 13.33 9.48 -4.53
C MET A 711 13.29 9.61 -3.00
N GLU A 712 13.44 10.82 -2.48
CA GLU A 712 13.31 11.11 -1.04
C GLU A 712 11.91 10.79 -0.51
N ALA A 713 10.85 11.19 -1.23
CA ALA A 713 9.48 10.90 -0.82
C ALA A 713 9.16 9.39 -0.88
N VAL A 714 9.70 8.67 -1.87
CA VAL A 714 9.58 7.22 -1.97
C VAL A 714 10.22 6.55 -0.76
N GLU A 715 11.44 6.94 -0.40
CA GLU A 715 12.13 6.41 0.78
C GLU A 715 11.36 6.69 2.08
N ARG A 716 10.76 7.89 2.18
CA ARG A 716 10.01 8.34 3.36
C ARG A 716 8.63 7.69 3.51
N HIS A 717 7.92 7.41 2.42
CA HIS A 717 6.49 7.09 2.48
C HIS A 717 6.11 5.74 1.90
N VAL A 718 6.86 5.18 0.96
CA VAL A 718 6.51 3.90 0.32
C VAL A 718 6.93 2.77 1.25
N ALA A 719 6.03 1.82 1.50
CA ALA A 719 6.29 0.66 2.34
C ALA A 719 5.63 -0.57 1.75
N ASP A 720 6.32 -1.71 1.80
CA ASP A 720 5.82 -2.99 1.29
C ASP A 720 5.05 -3.77 2.36
N THR A 721 5.24 -3.42 3.64
CA THR A 721 4.55 -4.04 4.78
C THR A 721 3.93 -3.00 5.71
N GLU A 722 2.89 -3.40 6.43
CA GLU A 722 2.22 -2.55 7.43
C GLU A 722 3.20 -2.13 8.54
N THR A 723 4.08 -3.03 8.98
CA THR A 723 5.13 -2.73 9.97
C THR A 723 6.09 -1.65 9.47
N GLU A 724 6.55 -1.75 8.23
CA GLU A 724 7.42 -0.74 7.61
C GLU A 724 6.70 0.60 7.47
N ALA A 725 5.42 0.59 7.06
CA ALA A 725 4.60 1.79 6.98
C ALA A 725 4.45 2.48 8.34
N HIS A 726 4.24 1.69 9.41
CA HIS A 726 4.16 2.18 10.77
C HIS A 726 5.48 2.77 11.26
N LEU A 727 6.60 2.11 10.94
CA LEU A 727 7.95 2.59 11.26
C LEU A 727 8.24 3.92 10.56
N LYS A 728 7.99 4.02 9.25
CA LYS A 728 8.19 5.23 8.47
C LYS A 728 7.31 6.38 8.98
N ARG A 729 6.04 6.11 9.31
CA ARG A 729 5.13 7.13 9.87
C ARG A 729 5.58 7.63 11.26
N LEU A 730 6.09 6.77 12.12
CA LEU A 730 6.68 7.16 13.42
C LEU A 730 7.95 8.00 13.23
N LYS A 731 8.81 7.62 12.27
CA LYS A 731 10.01 8.38 11.89
C LYS A 731 9.65 9.78 11.39
N GLU A 732 8.59 9.93 10.57
CA GLU A 732 8.10 11.25 10.14
C GLU A 732 7.57 12.10 11.29
N ILE A 733 6.86 11.51 12.27
CA ILE A 733 6.40 12.25 13.46
C ILE A 733 7.60 12.84 14.23
N VAL A 734 8.67 12.07 14.37
CA VAL A 734 9.89 12.52 15.07
C VAL A 734 10.65 13.57 14.25
N ARG A 735 10.71 13.41 12.91
CA ARG A 735 11.30 14.41 12.02
C ARG A 735 10.53 15.74 12.03
N ALA A 736 9.20 15.71 12.00
CA ALA A 736 8.35 16.90 12.01
C ALA A 736 8.52 17.75 13.28
N ALA A 737 8.99 17.16 14.38
CA ALA A 737 9.20 17.85 15.65
C ALA A 737 10.39 18.84 15.66
N GLY A 738 11.21 18.85 14.61
CA GLY A 738 12.33 19.77 14.53
C GLY A 738 13.51 19.36 15.43
N PRO A 739 14.63 20.12 15.39
CA PRO A 739 15.82 19.87 16.19
C PRO A 739 15.58 19.81 17.71
N LYS A 740 14.44 20.36 18.16
CA LYS A 740 13.99 20.32 19.56
C LYS A 740 13.67 18.90 20.02
N GLY A 741 13.30 18.01 19.10
CA GLY A 741 12.83 16.66 19.38
C GLY A 741 11.42 16.62 19.97
N ILE A 742 10.86 15.43 20.03
CA ILE A 742 9.50 15.16 20.52
C ILE A 742 9.55 14.28 21.76
N THR A 743 8.72 14.56 22.76
CA THR A 743 8.67 13.75 23.99
C THR A 743 7.92 12.44 23.78
N LYS A 744 8.16 11.43 24.63
CA LYS A 744 7.42 10.15 24.56
C LYS A 744 5.89 10.34 24.60
N SER A 745 5.42 11.28 25.41
CA SER A 745 3.99 11.59 25.56
C SER A 745 3.40 12.21 24.30
N GLU A 746 4.13 13.11 23.64
CA GLU A 746 3.72 13.71 22.36
C GLU A 746 3.74 12.68 21.23
N ILE A 747 4.77 11.82 21.14
CA ILE A 747 4.78 10.69 20.19
C ILE A 747 3.56 9.81 20.44
N THR A 748 3.31 9.43 21.69
CA THR A 748 2.17 8.58 22.07
C THR A 748 0.84 9.21 21.63
N ARG A 749 0.67 10.52 21.80
CA ARG A 749 -0.52 11.24 21.34
C ARG A 749 -0.63 11.26 19.81
N ALA A 750 0.48 11.48 19.10
CA ALA A 750 0.51 11.49 17.63
C ALA A 750 0.39 10.09 16.99
N SER A 751 0.59 9.03 17.78
CA SER A 751 0.58 7.63 17.34
C SER A 751 -0.45 6.76 18.07
N GLN A 752 -1.59 7.34 18.47
CA GLN A 752 -2.70 6.60 19.10
C GLN A 752 -3.32 5.52 18.21
N TRP A 753 -3.05 5.58 16.90
CA TRP A 753 -3.41 4.54 15.94
C TRP A 753 -2.54 3.28 16.06
N LEU A 754 -1.47 3.30 16.87
CA LEU A 754 -0.66 2.13 17.23
C LEU A 754 -0.95 1.64 18.64
N LYS A 755 -0.89 0.31 18.82
CA LYS A 755 -0.84 -0.29 20.15
C LYS A 755 0.44 0.14 20.84
N SER A 756 0.39 0.27 22.17
CA SER A 756 1.57 0.73 22.94
C SER A 756 2.79 -0.14 22.70
N ARG A 757 2.60 -1.46 22.69
CA ARG A 757 3.68 -2.42 22.45
C ARG A 757 4.36 -2.19 21.09
N ASP A 758 3.57 -2.11 20.02
CA ASP A 758 4.10 -1.95 18.66
C ASP A 758 4.85 -0.61 18.52
N ARG A 759 4.33 0.46 19.13
CA ARG A 759 5.02 1.75 19.17
C ARG A 759 6.35 1.69 19.91
N ASP A 760 6.38 1.06 21.09
CA ASP A 760 7.61 0.95 21.89
C ASP A 760 8.66 0.09 21.15
N GLU A 761 8.23 -0.97 20.47
CA GLU A 761 9.08 -1.84 19.63
C GLU A 761 9.64 -1.09 18.41
N ILE A 762 8.82 -0.29 17.72
CA ILE A 762 9.27 0.53 16.59
C ILE A 762 10.24 1.61 17.07
N LEU A 763 9.96 2.29 18.18
CA LEU A 763 10.85 3.31 18.73
C LEU A 763 12.19 2.72 19.12
N LEU A 764 12.21 1.55 19.75
CA LEU A 764 13.43 0.82 20.05
C LEU A 764 14.20 0.47 18.77
N THR A 765 13.51 -0.09 17.77
CA THR A 765 14.10 -0.41 16.45
C THR A 765 14.75 0.83 15.81
N LEU A 766 14.09 1.99 15.85
CA LEU A 766 14.62 3.24 15.29
C LEU A 766 15.82 3.80 16.08
N ILE A 767 15.90 3.51 17.38
CA ILE A 767 17.06 3.87 18.21
C ILE A 767 18.22 2.92 17.91
N GLU A 768 17.96 1.61 17.87
CA GLU A 768 18.96 0.58 17.57
C GLU A 768 19.54 0.73 16.15
N SER A 769 18.72 1.12 15.18
CA SER A 769 19.18 1.41 13.81
C SER A 769 19.98 2.71 13.69
N GLY A 770 20.00 3.54 14.74
CA GLY A 770 20.62 4.86 14.72
C GLY A 770 19.85 5.89 13.91
N ASP A 771 18.58 5.66 13.59
CA ASP A 771 17.71 6.64 12.92
C ASP A 771 17.24 7.76 13.86
N ILE A 772 17.04 7.40 15.13
CA ILE A 772 16.60 8.29 16.21
C ILE A 772 17.60 8.24 17.35
N THR A 773 17.90 9.40 17.93
CA THR A 773 18.64 9.54 19.18
C THR A 773 17.71 10.00 20.29
N THR A 774 18.01 9.59 21.52
CA THR A 774 17.33 10.04 22.73
C THR A 774 18.16 11.10 23.43
N GLY A 775 17.49 12.02 24.12
CA GLY A 775 18.13 13.02 24.96
C GLY A 775 17.19 13.49 26.06
N MET A 776 17.68 14.33 26.96
CA MET A 776 16.87 14.92 28.02
C MET A 776 16.61 16.39 27.72
N ARG A 777 15.35 16.83 27.86
CA ARG A 777 14.97 18.24 27.80
C ARG A 777 14.52 18.68 29.19
N GLY A 778 15.21 19.67 29.75
CA GLY A 778 14.78 20.32 30.99
C GLY A 778 13.55 21.19 30.75
N SER A 779 12.52 21.04 31.60
CA SER A 779 11.51 22.06 31.84
C SER A 779 11.65 22.58 33.27
N SER A 780 11.06 23.73 33.56
CA SER A 780 11.07 24.37 34.90
C SER A 780 10.52 23.49 36.04
N THR A 781 9.89 22.35 35.72
CA THR A 781 9.25 21.47 36.71
C THR A 781 9.58 19.97 36.58
N LYS A 782 10.00 19.45 35.40
CA LYS A 782 10.47 18.05 35.21
C LYS A 782 11.42 17.89 34.01
N GLN A 783 12.36 16.94 34.08
CA GLN A 783 13.10 16.50 32.89
C GLN A 783 12.28 15.47 32.09
N ALA A 784 12.22 15.63 30.77
CA ALA A 784 11.50 14.73 29.88
C ALA A 784 12.43 14.17 28.81
N MET A 785 12.32 12.86 28.57
CA MET A 785 13.01 12.17 27.48
C MET A 785 12.44 12.64 26.14
N VAL A 786 13.33 13.08 25.24
CA VAL A 786 13.02 13.53 23.88
C VAL A 786 13.70 12.65 22.86
N TYR A 787 13.00 12.42 21.75
CA TYR A 787 13.45 11.65 20.59
C TYR A 787 13.73 12.62 19.44
N ARG A 788 14.86 12.45 18.75
CA ARG A 788 15.32 13.32 17.66
C ARG A 788 15.86 12.48 16.52
N MET A 789 15.74 12.96 15.28
CA MET A 789 16.45 12.34 14.16
C MET A 789 17.95 12.39 14.41
N ALA A 790 18.66 11.28 14.19
CA ALA A 790 20.11 11.21 14.40
C ALA A 790 20.92 12.07 13.41
N ARG A 791 20.39 12.26 12.20
CA ARG A 791 20.90 13.22 11.21
C ARG A 791 19.77 14.18 10.83
N TRP A 792 19.95 15.45 11.14
CA TRP A 792 19.06 16.51 10.67
C TRP A 792 19.55 16.96 9.29
N GLY A 793 19.17 16.24 8.23
CA GLY A 793 19.36 16.70 6.86
C GLY A 793 18.29 17.75 6.54
N GLY A 794 18.71 19.01 6.40
CA GLY A 794 17.87 20.12 5.93
C GLY A 794 17.64 20.08 4.43
#